data_AF-A0A642L160-F1
#
_entry.id   AF-A0A642L160-F1
#
_cell.length_a   1.000
_cell.length_b   1.000
_cell.length_c   1.000
_cell.angle_alpha   90.00
_cell.angle_beta   90.00
_cell.angle_gamma   90.00
#
_symmetry.space_group_name_H-M   'P 1'
#
loop_
_entity.id
_entity.type
_entity.pdbx_description
1 polymer ?
#
loop_
_entity_poly.entity_id
_entity_poly.type
_entity_poly.pdbx_seq_one_letter_code
_entity_poly.pdbx_strand_id
1 'polypeptide(L)'
;MRLHVLSLTCLLLTVGGTGSVAAQKPQNYPYGVPSEPWEESFGNHRAVLQIEKPAQIANLDFQWRRPDKDAGHRRFLIIHAATGDTIRNIRRIEVNDEHCRLQFGPVEQKGTYYFYYLPYQVQKGYGFYSGGYLPKENEPDAAWQAQGVSTLKSTRAKVVRVESRQAFDSFYPMEVAATAREKENYINRHKASLYLFAEDRRFPIRMRSNLPTKWLADKQGKLFRGEAAPNEYYTFQIGLWAAVNQADKIAYRASSLKCGREIIPATAITCFNVEGTDPYGKAFKKEVNVPKGEVQALWFGIDIPDGQKEGIYTGTITLSDAGGAQSSIPLSIRIAGKALPDRGDSELWRCSRLRWLNSTLGIADTPTAPYTAMTVNENRIGCLGRSITIDEGTGLPAQIRSWNNDVLSSPIEFVIQTAGGVKSLKAVPELTERTEGHVAGNWKAEDEDMTVSCKAIMEFDGWINYIYTITPKKQIQVKDVRLVLPVRNEIGTYFLGMGLPGQPTPQQYDGKWDAPEKTVNNFGVSIPTSKEQQWLWPFDSFWIGNEHAGIHCEFRGSTYSGPLLNLYRPAYPESWFNGGKGGFAIRKEADGVKAVAYSGERMLEAGSSITFDFAMIITPVKMLDMKSQFTDRYYHNGPKPTPSQADIEAGVRIINVHQGNDYNPFINYPFLTVDKMKEFAKEWHARGCKIKIYYTLRELSNATAEIWAIRSLGNEILRGGNGGGFPWCREHFVTNYTPQWYEHFDNADKQGITADASILTAEGDSRWYNYYIEGLRWMVQNMDIDGIYLDDVSFDRRILKRMRRAMESVKPGCLIDLHSNTGFSRGPANQYTEFFPYVDKLWFGESFLYDKMTPANWLVESSGIPFGLSGDMLYRGGNAWLGMQYGMTVRYPWYTEGVNCDPRQVWKIWDSFGIAEATMLGFWEEHPAVSTSDEAVKVTVYRKPEKVLLSLGNYSDEVKTVKLNIDWKQIGLNPQKAKLTAPEIPDMQQAHEWNVDTPIVTAPRKGWIIYLTSE
;
A
#
# COMPACT_ATOMS: atom_id res chain seq x y z
N MET A 1 69.55 68.19 9.01
CA MET A 1 68.65 69.19 8.37
C MET A 1 67.42 68.44 7.83
N ARG A 2 66.17 68.94 7.79
CA ARG A 2 65.60 70.21 7.25
C ARG A 2 65.87 70.34 5.73
N LEU A 3 64.95 70.75 4.84
CA LEU A 3 63.60 71.37 4.89
C LEU A 3 62.57 70.51 4.10
N HIS A 4 61.22 70.57 4.17
CA HIS A 4 60.17 71.63 4.31
C HIS A 4 59.74 72.33 2.99
N VAL A 5 58.47 72.82 2.95
CA VAL A 5 57.67 73.38 1.81
C VAL A 5 57.00 72.30 0.94
N LEU A 6 55.70 72.30 0.53
CA LEU A 6 54.39 72.93 0.91
C LEU A 6 53.26 71.94 0.41
N SER A 7 52.01 71.83 0.92
CA SER A 7 50.74 72.60 0.75
C SER A 7 50.32 72.95 -0.70
N LEU A 8 49.04 73.08 -1.13
CA LEU A 8 47.67 73.05 -0.53
C LEU A 8 46.67 72.70 -1.70
N THR A 9 45.32 72.56 -1.69
CA THR A 9 44.13 72.84 -0.82
C THR A 9 42.90 72.03 -1.31
N CYS A 10 41.86 71.83 -0.46
CA CYS A 10 40.48 71.40 -0.81
C CYS A 10 40.30 69.96 -1.36
N LEU A 11 39.19 69.23 -1.14
CA LEU A 11 37.90 69.45 -0.45
C LEU A 11 37.51 68.09 0.23
N LEU A 12 36.51 67.87 1.09
CA LEU A 12 35.35 68.60 1.65
C LEU A 12 35.07 67.98 3.05
N LEU A 13 34.45 68.71 3.98
CA LEU A 13 33.92 68.16 5.25
C LEU A 13 32.45 68.56 5.46
N THR A 14 31.57 67.59 5.70
CA THR A 14 30.24 67.79 6.28
C THR A 14 30.00 66.77 7.40
N VAL A 15 29.32 67.21 8.46
CA VAL A 15 29.18 66.49 9.74
C VAL A 15 27.72 66.14 9.99
N GLY A 16 27.48 65.01 10.66
CA GLY A 16 26.20 64.69 11.31
C GLY A 16 25.35 63.71 10.52
N GLY A 17 25.38 62.43 10.93
CA GLY A 17 24.66 61.38 10.22
C GLY A 17 24.75 59.98 10.81
N THR A 18 25.13 59.83 12.09
CA THR A 18 25.10 58.54 12.81
C THR A 18 23.65 58.14 13.16
N GLY A 19 22.83 57.97 12.13
CA GLY A 19 21.51 57.37 12.23
C GLY A 19 21.66 55.92 12.69
N SER A 20 21.54 55.71 14.00
CA SER A 20 21.47 54.39 14.61
C SER A 20 20.38 53.61 13.89
N VAL A 21 20.76 52.56 13.16
CA VAL A 21 19.83 51.70 12.43
C VAL A 21 18.97 50.97 13.46
N ALA A 22 17.85 51.60 13.82
CA ALA A 22 16.90 51.04 14.75
C ALA A 22 16.45 49.69 14.19
N ALA A 23 16.76 48.62 14.93
CA ALA A 23 16.24 47.30 14.60
C ALA A 23 14.71 47.40 14.61
N GLN A 24 14.09 47.27 13.43
CA GLN A 24 12.64 47.16 13.34
C GLN A 24 12.22 46.03 14.27
N LYS A 25 11.41 46.35 15.28
CA LYS A 25 10.82 45.33 16.14
C LYS A 25 10.02 44.38 15.25
N PRO A 26 10.18 43.05 15.35
CA PRO A 26 9.44 42.12 14.52
C PRO A 26 7.94 42.34 14.72
N GLN A 27 7.19 42.43 13.62
CA GLN A 27 5.74 42.57 13.68
C GLN A 27 5.11 41.22 13.98
N ASN A 28 4.97 40.90 15.26
CA ASN A 28 4.18 39.76 15.70
C ASN A 28 2.69 40.09 15.53
N TYR A 29 2.05 39.49 14.52
CA TYR A 29 0.61 39.50 14.37
C TYR A 29 -0.02 38.44 15.27
N PRO A 30 -1.25 38.63 15.79
CA PRO A 30 -2.06 37.54 16.32
C PRO A 30 -2.35 36.53 15.21
N TYR A 31 -2.14 35.25 15.48
CA TYR A 31 -2.55 34.13 14.62
C TYR A 31 -3.75 33.42 15.25
N GLY A 32 -4.62 32.85 14.44
CA GLY A 32 -5.77 32.07 14.92
C GLY A 32 -6.53 31.35 13.81
N VAL A 33 -7.69 30.81 14.19
CA VAL A 33 -8.70 30.20 13.33
C VAL A 33 -10.00 31.01 13.55
N PRO A 34 -10.80 31.32 12.52
CA PRO A 34 -12.09 31.99 12.71
C PRO A 34 -13.07 31.09 13.47
N SER A 35 -14.16 31.65 13.98
CA SER A 35 -15.26 30.85 14.56
C SER A 35 -16.02 30.04 13.51
N GLU A 36 -16.07 30.54 12.28
CA GLU A 36 -16.70 29.91 11.12
C GLU A 36 -15.70 29.89 9.96
N PRO A 37 -15.48 28.75 9.28
CA PRO A 37 -14.61 28.69 8.11
C PRO A 37 -15.27 29.41 6.92
N TRP A 38 -14.47 30.11 6.12
CA TRP A 38 -14.94 30.78 4.91
C TRP A 38 -15.04 29.83 3.70
N GLU A 39 -15.50 30.32 2.56
CA GLU A 39 -15.64 29.52 1.33
C GLU A 39 -14.28 28.93 0.89
N GLU A 40 -14.23 27.61 0.64
CA GLU A 40 -12.99 26.89 0.32
C GLU A 40 -12.24 27.48 -0.90
N SER A 41 -12.96 28.05 -1.87
CA SER A 41 -12.38 28.68 -3.07
C SER A 41 -11.45 29.88 -2.77
N PHE A 42 -11.66 30.58 -1.65
CA PHE A 42 -10.78 31.68 -1.20
C PHE A 42 -9.45 31.16 -0.61
N GLY A 43 -9.30 29.84 -0.45
CA GLY A 43 -8.07 29.18 -0.03
C GLY A 43 -7.89 29.09 1.48
N ASN A 44 -6.78 28.49 1.90
CA ASN A 44 -6.59 28.08 3.29
C ASN A 44 -6.15 29.21 4.25
N HIS A 45 -5.78 30.40 3.75
CA HIS A 45 -5.14 31.45 4.56
C HIS A 45 -5.61 32.87 4.21
N ARG A 46 -5.79 33.72 5.24
CA ARG A 46 -6.09 35.15 5.07
C ARG A 46 -5.41 36.05 6.09
N ALA A 47 -5.14 37.29 5.70
CA ALA A 47 -4.85 38.39 6.61
C ALA A 47 -6.11 39.24 6.82
N VAL A 48 -6.42 39.60 8.05
CA VAL A 48 -7.51 40.53 8.37
C VAL A 48 -6.94 41.93 8.46
N LEU A 49 -7.47 42.83 7.65
CA LEU A 49 -7.04 44.21 7.48
C LEU A 49 -8.09 45.16 8.08
N GLN A 50 -7.63 46.17 8.81
CA GLN A 50 -8.44 47.31 9.24
C GLN A 50 -8.10 48.55 8.40
N ILE A 51 -9.13 49.26 7.92
CA ILE A 51 -8.99 50.51 7.17
C ILE A 51 -9.88 51.58 7.80
N GLU A 52 -9.27 52.65 8.35
CA GLU A 52 -9.99 53.63 9.18
C GLU A 52 -10.80 54.67 8.41
N LYS A 53 -10.52 54.85 7.11
CA LYS A 53 -11.14 55.87 6.26
C LYS A 53 -11.07 55.48 4.77
N PRO A 54 -12.12 55.80 3.97
CA PRO A 54 -12.11 55.63 2.52
C PRO A 54 -10.95 56.37 1.85
N ALA A 55 -10.43 55.81 0.76
CA ALA A 55 -9.37 56.40 -0.05
C ALA A 55 -9.32 55.76 -1.45
N GLN A 56 -8.78 56.48 -2.43
CA GLN A 56 -8.49 55.89 -3.75
C GLN A 56 -7.41 54.80 -3.68
N ILE A 57 -6.50 54.88 -2.69
CA ILE A 57 -5.39 53.95 -2.50
C ILE A 57 -5.27 53.60 -1.01
N ALA A 58 -5.31 52.31 -0.69
CA ALA A 58 -4.80 51.76 0.55
C ALA A 58 -3.42 51.15 0.33
N ASN A 59 -2.46 51.47 1.19
CA ASN A 59 -1.12 50.85 1.20
C ASN A 59 -1.08 49.74 2.25
N LEU A 60 -0.63 48.55 1.86
CA LEU A 60 -0.33 47.42 2.73
C LEU A 60 1.17 47.24 2.88
N ASP A 61 1.61 46.91 4.10
CA ASP A 61 2.95 46.40 4.40
C ASP A 61 2.79 45.28 5.43
N PHE A 62 3.08 44.05 5.02
CA PHE A 62 2.77 42.82 5.76
C PHE A 62 3.96 41.84 5.72
N GLN A 63 4.54 41.56 6.89
CA GLN A 63 5.59 40.55 7.08
C GLN A 63 4.95 39.15 7.16
N TRP A 64 4.46 38.63 6.03
CA TRP A 64 3.64 37.42 5.99
C TRP A 64 4.41 36.10 6.19
N ARG A 65 5.73 36.10 5.99
CA ARG A 65 6.65 35.02 6.41
C ARG A 65 6.24 33.61 5.94
N ARG A 66 6.01 33.48 4.64
CA ARG A 66 5.59 32.22 3.99
C ARG A 66 6.75 31.24 3.86
N PRO A 67 6.49 29.91 3.84
CA PRO A 67 7.51 28.90 3.60
C PRO A 67 7.75 28.63 2.09
N ASP A 68 6.85 29.03 1.19
CA ASP A 68 6.88 28.72 -0.24
C ASP A 68 7.54 29.79 -1.11
N LYS A 69 8.32 29.35 -2.11
CA LYS A 69 9.17 30.21 -2.96
C LYS A 69 8.40 31.01 -4.02
N ASP A 70 7.17 30.63 -4.34
CA ASP A 70 6.38 31.17 -5.45
C ASP A 70 5.26 32.14 -5.03
N ALA A 71 5.36 32.71 -3.82
CA ALA A 71 4.34 33.56 -3.23
C ALA A 71 3.93 34.76 -4.13
N GLY A 72 4.84 35.23 -4.98
CA GLY A 72 4.62 36.28 -5.99
C GLY A 72 3.67 35.95 -7.14
N HIS A 73 3.35 34.66 -7.38
CA HIS A 73 2.60 34.21 -8.57
C HIS A 73 1.13 33.80 -8.30
N ARG A 74 0.69 33.73 -7.03
CA ARG A 74 -0.68 33.35 -6.64
C ARG A 74 -1.65 34.52 -6.74
N ARG A 75 -2.91 34.29 -7.15
CA ARG A 75 -4.02 35.28 -7.08
C ARG A 75 -4.15 35.89 -5.69
N PHE A 76 -4.38 37.20 -5.63
CA PHE A 76 -4.82 37.91 -4.42
C PHE A 76 -6.28 38.32 -4.54
N LEU A 77 -7.03 38.22 -3.43
CA LEU A 77 -8.40 38.72 -3.30
C LEU A 77 -8.47 39.58 -2.04
N ILE A 78 -8.99 40.81 -2.15
CA ILE A 78 -9.22 41.69 -1.01
C ILE A 78 -10.70 42.03 -0.98
N ILE A 79 -11.41 41.60 0.06
CA ILE A 79 -12.88 41.60 0.15
C ILE A 79 -13.35 42.43 1.35
N HIS A 80 -14.31 43.32 1.18
CA HIS A 80 -14.91 44.07 2.29
C HIS A 80 -15.79 43.15 3.15
N ALA A 81 -15.49 43.03 4.44
CA ALA A 81 -16.10 42.02 5.31
C ALA A 81 -17.62 42.20 5.53
N ALA A 82 -18.15 43.42 5.38
CA ALA A 82 -19.56 43.73 5.64
C ALA A 82 -20.46 43.70 4.39
N THR A 83 -19.90 43.77 3.17
CA THR A 83 -20.68 43.82 1.93
C THR A 83 -20.30 42.74 0.91
N GLY A 84 -19.16 42.06 1.06
CA GLY A 84 -18.66 41.10 0.08
C GLY A 84 -17.96 41.72 -1.13
N ASP A 85 -17.88 43.06 -1.22
CA ASP A 85 -17.27 43.75 -2.35
C ASP A 85 -15.77 43.40 -2.49
N THR A 86 -15.39 42.88 -3.67
CA THR A 86 -13.99 42.59 -3.99
C THR A 86 -13.32 43.80 -4.62
N ILE A 87 -12.19 44.22 -4.05
CA ILE A 87 -11.34 45.28 -4.59
C ILE A 87 -10.79 44.86 -5.95
N ARG A 88 -11.03 45.69 -6.98
CA ARG A 88 -10.63 45.40 -8.36
C ARG A 88 -9.15 45.61 -8.62
N ASN A 89 -8.57 46.67 -8.09
CA ASN A 89 -7.20 47.08 -8.39
C ASN A 89 -6.24 46.65 -7.28
N ILE A 90 -5.27 45.78 -7.61
CA ILE A 90 -4.19 45.35 -6.72
C ILE A 90 -2.85 45.51 -7.45
N ARG A 91 -2.08 46.52 -7.05
CA ARG A 91 -0.71 46.76 -7.55
C ARG A 91 0.30 46.16 -6.56
N ARG A 92 1.02 45.13 -7.01
CA ARG A 92 2.14 44.54 -6.27
C ARG A 92 3.34 45.49 -6.29
N ILE A 93 3.83 45.90 -5.12
CA ILE A 93 5.02 46.77 -4.99
C ILE A 93 6.26 45.91 -4.66
N GLU A 94 6.11 44.97 -3.74
CA GLU A 94 7.08 43.91 -3.44
C GLU A 94 6.29 42.70 -2.94
N VAL A 95 6.57 41.51 -3.47
CA VAL A 95 5.99 40.25 -3.01
C VAL A 95 7.06 39.16 -3.11
N ASN A 96 7.55 38.73 -1.95
CA ASN A 96 8.48 37.61 -1.79
C ASN A 96 8.00 36.70 -0.64
N ASP A 97 8.81 35.78 -0.15
CA ASP A 97 8.47 34.88 0.97
C ASP A 97 8.37 35.64 2.31
N GLU A 98 9.24 36.60 2.56
CA GLU A 98 9.26 37.37 3.81
C GLU A 98 8.16 38.45 3.88
N HIS A 99 7.92 39.19 2.79
CA HIS A 99 7.15 40.42 2.73
C HIS A 99 6.10 40.46 1.60
N CYS A 100 4.97 41.10 1.90
CA CYS A 100 3.94 41.50 0.93
C CYS A 100 3.62 43.00 1.10
N ARG A 101 4.03 43.82 0.12
CA ARG A 101 3.74 45.26 0.03
C ARG A 101 2.88 45.55 -1.20
N LEU A 102 1.68 46.08 -0.97
CA LEU A 102 0.66 46.30 -2.01
C LEU A 102 0.12 47.73 -1.97
N GLN A 103 -0.35 48.21 -3.12
CA GLN A 103 -1.31 49.31 -3.21
C GLN A 103 -2.62 48.78 -3.80
N PHE A 104 -3.77 49.08 -3.20
CA PHE A 104 -5.06 48.59 -3.68
C PHE A 104 -6.20 49.59 -3.54
N GLY A 105 -7.25 49.46 -4.35
CA GLY A 105 -8.43 50.33 -4.27
C GLY A 105 -9.39 50.29 -5.50
N PRO A 106 -10.28 51.28 -5.62
CA PRO A 106 -10.64 52.24 -4.58
C PRO A 106 -11.18 51.53 -3.33
N VAL A 107 -11.01 52.14 -2.16
CA VAL A 107 -11.56 51.67 -0.90
C VAL A 107 -12.66 52.65 -0.48
N GLU A 108 -13.90 52.29 -0.75
CA GLU A 108 -15.07 53.19 -0.64
C GLU A 108 -15.61 53.33 0.78
N GLN A 109 -15.36 52.33 1.65
CA GLN A 109 -15.86 52.28 3.02
C GLN A 109 -14.71 52.13 4.03
N LYS A 110 -14.95 52.52 5.28
CA LYS A 110 -14.06 52.17 6.40
C LYS A 110 -14.54 50.87 7.04
N GLY A 111 -13.62 50.06 7.55
CA GLY A 111 -13.96 48.81 8.24
C GLY A 111 -12.93 47.71 8.04
N THR A 112 -13.40 46.48 8.22
CA THR A 112 -12.62 45.25 8.08
C THR A 112 -12.61 44.78 6.63
N TYR A 113 -11.43 44.41 6.13
CA TYR A 113 -11.22 43.78 4.83
C TYR A 113 -10.47 42.46 5.01
N TYR A 114 -10.85 41.42 4.28
CA TYR A 114 -10.17 40.12 4.26
C TYR A 114 -9.25 40.04 3.03
N PHE A 115 -7.96 39.82 3.25
CA PHE A 115 -6.97 39.60 2.19
C PHE A 115 -6.60 38.12 2.13
N TYR A 116 -7.12 37.43 1.11
CA TYR A 116 -6.83 36.03 0.79
C TYR A 116 -5.69 35.94 -0.23
N TYR A 117 -4.76 35.00 -0.03
CA TYR A 117 -3.51 34.94 -0.80
C TYR A 117 -3.07 33.54 -1.28
N LEU A 118 -3.91 32.53 -1.09
CA LEU A 118 -3.77 31.16 -1.60
C LEU A 118 -5.09 30.58 -2.19
N PRO A 119 -5.97 31.36 -2.86
CA PRO A 119 -7.24 30.84 -3.38
C PRO A 119 -7.04 29.81 -4.50
N TYR A 120 -7.93 28.81 -4.57
CA TYR A 120 -7.81 27.65 -5.45
C TYR A 120 -9.13 27.17 -6.03
N GLN A 121 -9.03 26.35 -7.08
CA GLN A 121 -10.15 25.64 -7.69
C GLN A 121 -10.51 24.43 -6.82
N VAL A 122 -11.68 24.45 -6.18
CA VAL A 122 -12.22 23.31 -5.43
C VAL A 122 -12.58 22.19 -6.40
N GLN A 123 -12.05 20.98 -6.15
CA GLN A 123 -12.44 19.76 -6.85
C GLN A 123 -13.26 18.89 -5.89
N LYS A 124 -14.53 18.62 -6.22
CA LYS A 124 -15.39 17.67 -5.51
C LYS A 124 -15.19 16.23 -5.99
N GLY A 125 -15.60 15.26 -5.18
CA GLY A 125 -15.48 13.84 -5.47
C GLY A 125 -14.05 13.32 -5.31
N TYR A 126 -13.77 12.18 -5.95
CA TYR A 126 -12.60 11.36 -5.64
C TYR A 126 -11.70 11.01 -6.84
N GLY A 127 -10.62 10.30 -6.57
CA GLY A 127 -9.66 9.80 -7.55
C GLY A 127 -8.37 10.61 -7.56
N PHE A 128 -8.10 11.36 -8.64
CA PHE A 128 -6.89 12.17 -8.78
C PHE A 128 -7.18 13.67 -8.71
N TYR A 129 -6.40 14.42 -7.93
CA TYR A 129 -6.55 15.88 -7.82
C TYR A 129 -5.88 16.62 -9.00
N SER A 130 -6.72 17.18 -9.87
CA SER A 130 -6.32 17.92 -11.08
C SER A 130 -6.28 19.46 -10.92
N GLY A 131 -6.90 19.98 -9.86
CA GLY A 131 -7.06 21.43 -9.64
C GLY A 131 -5.77 22.20 -9.32
N GLY A 132 -5.89 23.51 -9.11
CA GLY A 132 -4.76 24.37 -8.77
C GLY A 132 -5.15 25.71 -8.16
N TYR A 133 -4.12 26.46 -7.73
CA TYR A 133 -4.28 27.86 -7.32
C TYR A 133 -4.78 28.72 -8.47
N LEU A 134 -5.60 29.72 -8.16
CA LEU A 134 -6.04 30.68 -9.16
C LEU A 134 -4.82 31.48 -9.69
N PRO A 135 -4.73 31.71 -11.02
CA PRO A 135 -3.67 32.51 -11.62
C PRO A 135 -3.75 33.97 -11.14
N LYS A 136 -2.63 34.70 -11.11
CA LYS A 136 -2.53 36.12 -10.71
C LYS A 136 -3.71 36.97 -11.21
N GLU A 137 -4.16 37.92 -10.39
CA GLU A 137 -5.13 38.95 -10.80
C GLU A 137 -4.66 39.77 -12.01
N ASN A 138 -5.65 40.32 -12.71
CA ASN A 138 -5.46 41.21 -13.85
C ASN A 138 -4.64 42.45 -13.40
N GLU A 139 -3.87 43.03 -14.32
CA GLU A 139 -3.20 44.29 -14.02
C GLU A 139 -4.22 45.42 -13.72
N PRO A 140 -3.93 46.33 -12.78
CA PRO A 140 -4.85 47.40 -12.41
C PRO A 140 -5.24 48.34 -13.55
N ASP A 141 -6.47 48.86 -13.50
CA ASP A 141 -7.03 49.88 -14.39
C ASP A 141 -6.02 51.02 -14.63
N ALA A 142 -5.65 51.26 -15.89
CA ALA A 142 -4.64 52.26 -16.24
C ALA A 142 -4.98 53.68 -15.73
N ALA A 143 -6.26 54.03 -15.67
CA ALA A 143 -6.75 55.29 -15.11
C ALA A 143 -6.54 55.38 -13.59
N TRP A 144 -6.74 54.27 -12.85
CA TRP A 144 -6.45 54.21 -11.41
C TRP A 144 -4.94 54.24 -11.15
N GLN A 145 -4.13 53.54 -11.97
CA GLN A 145 -2.67 53.62 -11.90
C GLN A 145 -2.15 55.07 -12.12
N ALA A 146 -2.75 55.82 -13.06
CA ALA A 146 -2.39 57.21 -13.31
C ALA A 146 -2.74 58.14 -12.13
N GLN A 147 -3.91 57.95 -11.50
CA GLN A 147 -4.26 58.62 -10.23
C GLN A 147 -3.34 58.21 -9.06
N GLY A 148 -2.71 57.03 -9.17
CA GLY A 148 -1.69 56.51 -8.27
C GLY A 148 -0.46 57.39 -8.07
N VAL A 149 -0.15 58.27 -9.04
CA VAL A 149 1.03 59.15 -9.02
C VAL A 149 0.74 60.54 -8.42
N SER A 150 -0.53 60.95 -8.34
CA SER A 150 -0.94 62.33 -8.05
C SER A 150 -1.69 62.55 -6.74
N THR A 151 -2.02 61.49 -5.98
CA THR A 151 -3.00 61.57 -4.88
C THR A 151 -2.39 61.61 -3.47
N LEU A 152 -2.40 62.79 -2.85
CA LEU A 152 -2.12 63.01 -1.41
C LEU A 152 -3.12 62.32 -0.44
N LYS A 153 -4.15 61.64 -0.96
CA LYS A 153 -5.24 61.00 -0.19
C LYS A 153 -5.15 59.47 -0.24
N SER A 154 -4.08 58.92 0.34
CA SER A 154 -3.97 57.48 0.60
C SER A 154 -4.31 57.13 2.05
N THR A 155 -4.60 55.86 2.29
CA THR A 155 -4.84 55.28 3.62
C THR A 155 -3.87 54.12 3.89
N ARG A 156 -3.82 53.63 5.13
CA ARG A 156 -3.02 52.45 5.51
C ARG A 156 -3.96 51.28 5.80
N ALA A 157 -3.73 50.16 5.14
CA ALA A 157 -4.30 48.88 5.55
C ALA A 157 -3.46 48.32 6.71
N LYS A 158 -4.07 48.22 7.89
CA LYS A 158 -3.42 47.67 9.09
C LYS A 158 -3.78 46.19 9.23
N VAL A 159 -2.81 45.29 9.09
CA VAL A 159 -3.00 43.89 9.49
C VAL A 159 -3.28 43.84 10.99
N VAL A 160 -4.43 43.27 11.38
CA VAL A 160 -4.85 43.14 12.80
C VAL A 160 -4.76 41.71 13.31
N ARG A 161 -4.81 40.71 12.43
CA ARG A 161 -4.54 39.29 12.69
C ARG A 161 -4.28 38.55 11.37
N VAL A 162 -3.71 37.35 11.46
CA VAL A 162 -3.62 36.36 10.39
C VAL A 162 -4.45 35.15 10.80
N GLU A 163 -5.20 34.56 9.87
CA GLU A 163 -6.07 33.42 10.13
C GLU A 163 -5.82 32.32 9.10
N SER A 164 -5.73 31.06 9.57
CA SER A 164 -5.91 29.88 8.72
C SER A 164 -7.38 29.48 8.72
N ARG A 165 -7.85 28.83 7.65
CA ARG A 165 -9.27 28.52 7.45
C ARG A 165 -9.77 27.58 8.54
N GLN A 166 -9.02 26.53 8.82
CA GLN A 166 -9.22 25.62 9.95
C GLN A 166 -7.89 25.41 10.71
N ALA A 167 -7.90 24.58 11.75
CA ALA A 167 -6.70 24.31 12.56
C ALA A 167 -5.67 23.44 11.82
N PHE A 168 -6.14 22.48 11.03
CA PHE A 168 -5.32 21.59 10.19
C PHE A 168 -4.49 22.34 9.14
N ASP A 169 -5.02 23.46 8.64
CA ASP A 169 -4.39 24.34 7.65
C ASP A 169 -3.29 25.25 8.24
N SER A 170 -3.09 25.27 9.56
CA SER A 170 -2.35 26.38 10.18
C SER A 170 -0.83 26.27 10.03
N PHE A 171 -0.22 27.33 9.47
CA PHE A 171 1.24 27.54 9.49
C PHE A 171 1.79 27.91 10.88
N TYR A 172 0.94 28.36 11.81
CA TYR A 172 1.40 28.85 13.12
C TYR A 172 1.57 27.71 14.13
N PRO A 173 2.68 27.63 14.89
CA PRO A 173 3.87 28.50 14.86
C PRO A 173 5.03 27.95 14.02
N MET A 174 4.93 26.74 13.46
CA MET A 174 6.08 25.96 12.97
C MET A 174 6.44 26.14 11.49
N GLU A 175 5.66 26.91 10.73
CA GLU A 175 5.90 27.25 9.32
C GLU A 175 5.90 28.77 9.05
N VAL A 176 5.79 29.60 10.09
CA VAL A 176 6.00 31.05 10.00
C VAL A 176 7.50 31.31 9.92
N ALA A 177 8.00 31.64 8.72
CA ALA A 177 9.41 31.67 8.42
C ALA A 177 10.19 32.84 9.08
N ALA A 178 11.37 32.53 9.60
CA ALA A 178 12.36 33.51 10.02
C ALA A 178 13.09 34.13 8.81
N THR A 179 13.29 35.44 8.83
CA THR A 179 13.94 36.17 7.73
C THR A 179 15.43 35.83 7.62
N ALA A 180 16.04 36.04 6.46
CA ALA A 180 17.48 35.94 6.25
C ALA A 180 18.26 36.80 7.27
N ARG A 181 17.77 38.03 7.51
CA ARG A 181 18.36 38.95 8.48
C ARG A 181 18.20 38.47 9.93
N GLU A 182 17.09 37.84 10.29
CA GLU A 182 16.91 37.25 11.62
C GLU A 182 17.81 36.02 11.81
N LYS A 183 17.91 35.14 10.81
CA LYS A 183 18.82 33.98 10.78
C LYS A 183 20.29 34.40 10.96
N GLU A 184 20.75 35.44 10.26
CA GLU A 184 22.09 36.01 10.41
C GLU A 184 22.32 36.61 11.81
N ASN A 185 21.40 37.45 12.30
CA ASN A 185 21.48 38.05 13.64
C ASN A 185 21.58 36.97 14.73
N TYR A 186 20.85 35.86 14.55
CA TYR A 186 20.87 34.73 15.48
C TYR A 186 22.23 34.01 15.48
N ILE A 187 22.76 33.66 14.31
CA ILE A 187 24.11 33.08 14.15
C ILE A 187 25.18 33.98 14.79
N ASN A 188 25.00 35.30 14.75
CA ASN A 188 25.95 36.23 15.35
C ASN A 188 25.83 36.40 16.86
N ARG A 189 24.66 36.15 17.46
CA ARG A 189 24.44 36.20 18.92
C ARG A 189 24.70 34.86 19.63
N HIS A 190 24.51 33.73 18.93
CA HIS A 190 24.42 32.41 19.55
C HIS A 190 25.32 31.39 18.85
N LYS A 191 26.62 31.66 18.80
CA LYS A 191 27.64 30.76 18.22
C LYS A 191 27.51 29.35 18.83
N ALA A 192 27.53 28.34 17.95
CA ALA A 192 27.38 26.93 18.27
C ALA A 192 28.16 26.09 17.26
N SER A 193 28.57 24.88 17.64
CA SER A 193 29.12 23.88 16.71
C SER A 193 28.01 23.23 15.89
N LEU A 194 26.91 22.85 16.55
CA LEU A 194 25.65 22.42 15.93
C LEU A 194 24.51 23.23 16.55
N TYR A 195 23.57 23.74 15.74
CA TYR A 195 22.48 24.58 16.24
C TYR A 195 21.26 23.72 16.57
N LEU A 196 21.02 23.49 17.86
CA LEU A 196 20.01 22.54 18.34
C LEU A 196 18.81 23.22 19.00
N PHE A 197 17.61 22.83 18.58
CA PHE A 197 16.33 23.33 19.09
C PHE A 197 15.41 22.15 19.44
N ALA A 198 15.14 21.95 20.73
CA ALA A 198 14.24 20.87 21.17
C ALA A 198 12.77 21.34 21.17
N GLU A 199 11.88 20.50 20.66
CA GLU A 199 10.46 20.78 20.52
C GLU A 199 9.60 19.63 21.04
N ASP A 200 8.44 19.99 21.58
CA ASP A 200 7.41 19.04 21.99
C ASP A 200 6.73 18.44 20.74
N ARG A 201 6.26 17.19 20.83
CA ARG A 201 5.50 16.51 19.77
C ARG A 201 4.30 17.31 19.23
N ARG A 202 3.68 18.18 20.05
CA ARG A 202 2.60 19.11 19.66
C ARG A 202 3.04 20.23 18.70
N PHE A 203 4.34 20.42 18.51
CA PHE A 203 4.92 21.41 17.61
C PHE A 203 5.85 20.74 16.58
N PRO A 204 5.33 19.89 15.67
CA PRO A 204 6.14 19.19 14.67
C PRO A 204 6.99 20.15 13.83
N ILE A 205 8.25 19.80 13.59
CA ILE A 205 9.15 20.54 12.70
C ILE A 205 8.81 20.15 11.25
N ARG A 206 8.21 21.10 10.52
CA ARG A 206 7.69 20.86 9.15
C ARG A 206 8.64 21.35 8.05
N MET A 207 9.22 22.53 8.24
CA MET A 207 10.14 23.16 7.29
C MET A 207 11.53 22.49 7.30
N ARG A 208 12.09 22.28 6.10
CA ARG A 208 13.48 21.81 5.91
C ARG A 208 14.44 22.98 5.61
N SER A 209 14.10 23.86 4.67
CA SER A 209 15.00 24.95 4.22
C SER A 209 14.83 26.28 4.97
N ASN A 210 14.05 26.30 6.06
CA ASN A 210 13.70 27.51 6.82
C ASN A 210 13.50 27.20 8.31
N LEU A 211 13.72 28.19 9.18
CA LEU A 211 13.47 28.10 10.62
C LEU A 211 12.12 28.76 10.97
N PRO A 212 11.35 28.21 11.92
CA PRO A 212 10.20 28.91 12.48
C PRO A 212 10.67 30.11 13.32
N THR A 213 10.00 31.27 13.20
CA THR A 213 10.31 32.48 13.98
C THR A 213 10.36 32.22 15.50
N LYS A 214 9.50 31.31 15.98
CA LYS A 214 9.46 30.79 17.36
C LYS A 214 10.85 30.47 17.93
N TRP A 215 11.71 29.82 17.16
CA TRP A 215 13.04 29.39 17.63
C TRP A 215 14.01 30.54 17.89
N LEU A 216 13.87 31.66 17.18
CA LEU A 216 14.81 32.77 17.29
C LEU A 216 14.57 33.66 18.54
N ALA A 217 13.51 33.37 19.30
CA ALA A 217 13.28 33.91 20.63
C ALA A 217 14.07 33.17 21.73
N ASP A 218 14.55 31.95 21.46
CA ASP A 218 15.22 31.07 22.42
C ASP A 218 16.69 30.85 22.07
N LYS A 219 17.53 30.56 23.07
CA LYS A 219 18.93 30.17 22.84
C LYS A 219 19.00 28.70 22.41
N GLN A 220 19.80 28.39 21.40
CA GLN A 220 20.14 27.01 21.01
C GLN A 220 20.73 26.24 22.20
N GLY A 221 20.45 24.93 22.30
CA GLY A 221 20.88 24.13 23.45
C GLY A 221 20.05 24.36 24.73
N LYS A 222 18.92 25.06 24.64
CA LYS A 222 18.00 25.29 25.78
C LYS A 222 17.46 23.97 26.33
N LEU A 223 17.31 23.92 27.66
CA LEU A 223 16.66 22.84 28.41
C LEU A 223 15.26 22.52 27.84
N PHE A 224 15.11 21.30 27.34
CA PHE A 224 13.79 20.73 27.01
C PHE A 224 13.03 20.40 28.30
N ARG A 225 11.72 20.65 28.30
CA ARG A 225 10.80 20.24 29.38
C ARG A 225 9.64 19.46 28.78
N GLY A 226 9.48 18.22 29.23
CA GLY A 226 8.36 17.35 28.87
C GLY A 226 7.56 16.92 30.10
N GLU A 227 6.33 16.48 29.89
CA GLU A 227 5.51 15.80 30.89
C GLU A 227 4.94 14.53 30.27
N ALA A 228 5.05 13.42 31.00
CA ALA A 228 4.67 12.09 30.57
C ALA A 228 3.98 11.32 31.71
N ALA A 229 3.18 10.34 31.36
CA ALA A 229 2.60 9.39 32.31
C ALA A 229 3.53 8.17 32.51
N PRO A 230 3.40 7.44 33.64
CA PRO A 230 3.93 6.08 33.74
C PRO A 230 3.37 5.19 32.61
N ASN A 231 4.12 4.16 32.23
CA ASN A 231 3.85 3.32 31.06
C ASN A 231 3.79 4.03 29.69
N GLU A 232 4.01 5.34 29.58
CA GLU A 232 3.91 6.05 28.29
C GLU A 232 5.11 5.75 27.36
N TYR A 233 4.88 5.60 26.06
CA TYR A 233 5.96 5.80 25.08
C TYR A 233 6.02 7.28 24.69
N TYR A 234 6.78 8.06 25.46
CA TYR A 234 6.81 9.52 25.31
C TYR A 234 7.64 9.93 24.10
N THR A 235 7.18 10.93 23.34
CA THR A 235 7.88 11.38 22.12
C THR A 235 8.08 12.90 22.07
N PHE A 236 9.19 13.30 21.47
CA PHE A 236 9.59 14.69 21.24
C PHE A 236 10.61 14.72 20.09
N GLN A 237 11.14 15.91 19.76
CA GLN A 237 12.09 16.07 18.66
C GLN A 237 13.18 17.09 18.97
N ILE A 238 14.31 16.98 18.27
CA ILE A 238 15.39 17.97 18.24
C ILE A 238 15.62 18.38 16.79
N GLY A 239 15.37 19.65 16.47
CA GLY A 239 15.78 20.26 15.22
C GLY A 239 17.27 20.56 15.23
N LEU A 240 18.01 19.97 14.28
CA LEU A 240 19.39 20.29 13.97
C LEU A 240 19.41 21.23 12.75
N TRP A 241 19.93 22.44 12.91
CA TRP A 241 20.16 23.39 11.82
C TRP A 241 21.65 23.46 11.43
N ALA A 242 21.95 23.18 10.17
CA ALA A 242 23.30 23.22 9.60
C ALA A 242 23.73 24.65 9.23
N ALA A 243 23.68 25.57 10.20
CA ALA A 243 23.66 27.01 9.97
C ALA A 243 24.91 27.60 9.29
N VAL A 244 26.09 27.01 9.54
CA VAL A 244 27.40 27.56 9.12
C VAL A 244 28.08 26.62 8.11
N ASN A 245 28.09 25.33 8.42
CA ASN A 245 28.62 24.23 7.61
C ASN A 245 27.53 23.16 7.48
N GLN A 246 27.67 22.24 6.53
CA GLN A 246 26.93 20.97 6.56
C GLN A 246 27.36 20.13 7.78
N ALA A 247 26.51 19.20 8.20
CA ALA A 247 26.80 18.28 9.31
C ALA A 247 26.45 16.86 8.89
N ASP A 248 27.47 16.01 8.77
CA ASP A 248 27.38 14.68 8.14
C ASP A 248 27.49 13.54 9.16
N LYS A 249 26.79 12.43 8.88
CA LYS A 249 26.73 11.20 9.68
C LYS A 249 26.34 11.45 11.13
N ILE A 250 25.23 12.18 11.31
CA ILE A 250 24.73 12.57 12.63
C ILE A 250 24.52 11.35 13.51
N ALA A 251 25.17 11.36 14.67
CA ALA A 251 25.03 10.38 15.73
C ALA A 251 24.54 11.07 17.01
N TYR A 252 24.01 10.27 17.95
CA TYR A 252 23.57 10.76 19.26
C TYR A 252 24.14 9.93 20.41
N ARG A 253 24.11 10.51 21.61
CA ARG A 253 24.32 9.83 22.88
C ARG A 253 23.38 10.40 23.92
N ALA A 254 22.50 9.56 24.46
CA ALA A 254 21.68 9.90 25.61
C ALA A 254 22.40 9.54 26.93
N SER A 255 22.11 10.26 28.01
CA SER A 255 22.37 9.81 29.38
C SER A 255 21.07 9.31 30.02
N SER A 256 21.18 8.35 30.94
CA SER A 256 20.03 7.87 31.73
C SER A 256 19.40 9.03 32.50
N LEU A 257 18.07 9.16 32.44
CA LEU A 257 17.33 10.21 33.14
C LEU A 257 17.20 9.83 34.62
N LYS A 258 17.53 10.73 35.53
CA LYS A 258 17.59 10.43 36.97
C LYS A 258 16.67 11.31 37.80
N CYS A 259 15.97 10.71 38.76
CA CYS A 259 15.22 11.38 39.81
C CYS A 259 15.60 10.77 41.18
N GLY A 260 16.63 11.33 41.82
CA GLY A 260 17.18 10.78 43.06
C GLY A 260 17.83 9.40 42.85
N ARG A 261 17.17 8.34 43.34
CA ARG A 261 17.57 6.93 43.12
C ARG A 261 16.86 6.28 41.93
N GLU A 262 15.79 6.87 41.42
CA GLU A 262 15.03 6.34 40.29
C GLU A 262 15.74 6.69 38.97
N ILE A 263 15.78 5.75 38.03
CA ILE A 263 16.53 5.86 36.77
C ILE A 263 15.71 5.30 35.61
N ILE A 264 15.50 6.12 34.58
CA ILE A 264 15.12 5.65 33.23
C ILE A 264 16.44 5.47 32.46
N PRO A 265 16.78 4.25 32.00
CA PRO A 265 18.10 3.98 31.43
C PRO A 265 18.27 4.65 30.05
N ALA A 266 19.50 4.98 29.67
CA ALA A 266 19.80 5.54 28.34
C ALA A 266 19.33 4.65 27.18
N THR A 267 19.24 3.32 27.39
CA THR A 267 18.73 2.33 26.43
C THR A 267 17.21 2.37 26.23
N ALA A 268 16.47 3.10 27.06
CA ALA A 268 15.05 3.39 26.85
C ALA A 268 14.82 4.58 25.91
N ILE A 269 15.88 5.27 25.47
CA ILE A 269 15.81 6.42 24.55
C ILE A 269 16.24 5.94 23.16
N THR A 270 15.48 6.30 22.12
CA THR A 270 15.73 5.91 20.73
C THR A 270 15.62 7.11 19.80
N CYS A 271 16.48 7.20 18.78
CA CYS A 271 16.41 8.24 17.74
C CYS A 271 16.06 7.61 16.38
N PHE A 272 14.79 7.70 15.97
CA PHE A 272 14.25 6.98 14.80
C PHE A 272 14.96 7.31 13.48
N ASN A 273 15.54 8.50 13.36
CA ASN A 273 16.20 8.96 12.15
C ASN A 273 17.54 8.26 11.87
N VAL A 274 18.25 7.77 12.90
CA VAL A 274 19.62 7.23 12.78
C VAL A 274 19.72 5.73 13.06
N GLU A 275 18.67 5.11 13.58
CA GLU A 275 18.59 3.67 13.84
C GLU A 275 17.14 3.16 13.84
N GLY A 276 16.97 1.84 13.76
CA GLY A 276 15.66 1.19 13.81
C GLY A 276 15.72 -0.32 13.66
N THR A 277 14.54 -0.93 13.57
CA THR A 277 14.34 -2.34 13.20
C THR A 277 13.67 -2.39 11.83
N ASP A 278 14.17 -3.22 10.92
CA ASP A 278 13.56 -3.41 9.59
C ASP A 278 12.30 -4.32 9.65
N PRO A 279 11.58 -4.54 8.53
CA PRO A 279 10.42 -5.44 8.48
C PRO A 279 10.70 -6.93 8.73
N TYR A 280 11.96 -7.31 8.94
CA TYR A 280 12.39 -8.69 9.18
C TYR A 280 13.08 -8.85 10.54
N GLY A 281 12.99 -7.84 11.41
CA GLY A 281 13.48 -7.90 12.79
C GLY A 281 14.96 -7.59 12.95
N LYS A 282 15.64 -7.18 11.87
CA LYS A 282 17.06 -6.86 11.89
C LYS A 282 17.27 -5.40 12.30
N ALA A 283 18.07 -5.18 13.33
CA ALA A 283 18.47 -3.84 13.73
C ALA A 283 19.41 -3.22 12.69
N PHE A 284 19.19 -1.94 12.37
CA PHE A 284 20.02 -1.18 11.43
C PHE A 284 20.38 0.21 11.95
N LYS A 285 21.40 0.80 11.34
CA LYS A 285 21.76 2.22 11.49
C LYS A 285 21.64 2.91 10.14
N LYS A 286 21.33 4.20 10.18
CA LYS A 286 21.03 5.02 9.01
C LYS A 286 21.89 6.27 9.03
N GLU A 287 22.51 6.55 7.89
CA GLU A 287 23.27 7.79 7.71
C GLU A 287 22.31 8.97 7.53
N VAL A 288 22.51 10.01 8.33
CA VAL A 288 21.78 11.28 8.26
C VAL A 288 22.80 12.38 8.03
N ASN A 289 22.66 13.08 6.91
CA ASN A 289 23.52 14.19 6.49
C ASN A 289 22.65 15.44 6.31
N VAL A 290 23.07 16.57 6.86
CA VAL A 290 22.30 17.82 6.88
C VAL A 290 23.04 18.88 6.06
N PRO A 291 22.59 19.20 4.82
CA PRO A 291 23.24 20.20 3.98
C PRO A 291 23.26 21.58 4.61
N LYS A 292 24.30 22.36 4.32
CA LYS A 292 24.45 23.74 4.83
C LYS A 292 23.20 24.58 4.57
N GLY A 293 22.64 25.16 5.64
CA GLY A 293 21.44 25.98 5.63
C GLY A 293 20.15 25.23 5.98
N GLU A 294 20.10 23.92 5.75
CA GLU A 294 18.92 23.08 5.97
C GLU A 294 18.75 22.63 7.43
N VAL A 295 17.56 22.15 7.74
CA VAL A 295 17.08 21.69 9.04
C VAL A 295 16.69 20.22 8.95
N GLN A 296 17.24 19.40 9.84
CA GLN A 296 16.80 18.03 10.08
C GLN A 296 16.05 17.95 11.41
N ALA A 297 14.81 17.47 11.37
CA ALA A 297 14.08 17.06 12.57
C ALA A 297 14.56 15.67 13.00
N LEU A 298 15.03 15.51 14.23
CA LEU A 298 15.41 14.23 14.81
C LEU A 298 14.37 13.85 15.86
N TRP A 299 13.56 12.84 15.59
CA TRP A 299 12.49 12.38 16.49
C TRP A 299 13.02 11.35 17.48
N PHE A 300 12.70 11.59 18.75
CA PHE A 300 13.12 10.79 19.88
C PHE A 300 11.91 10.15 20.57
N GLY A 301 12.04 8.87 20.88
CA GLY A 301 11.17 8.16 21.80
C GLY A 301 11.85 7.93 23.15
N ILE A 302 11.06 7.92 24.22
CA ILE A 302 11.46 7.50 25.57
C ILE A 302 10.46 6.45 26.04
N ASP A 303 10.93 5.24 26.26
CA ASP A 303 10.16 4.15 26.86
C ASP A 303 10.05 4.39 28.37
N ILE A 304 8.90 4.87 28.86
CA ILE A 304 8.66 5.06 30.29
C ILE A 304 8.16 3.73 30.89
N PRO A 305 8.82 3.16 31.92
CA PRO A 305 8.33 1.95 32.58
C PRO A 305 6.94 2.13 33.21
N ASP A 306 6.17 1.04 33.30
CA ASP A 306 4.83 1.04 33.92
C ASP A 306 4.86 1.51 35.38
N GLY A 307 5.74 0.91 36.18
CA GLY A 307 5.97 1.29 37.58
C GLY A 307 6.82 2.55 37.80
N GLN A 308 7.01 3.43 36.80
CA GLN A 308 7.87 4.60 36.95
C GLN A 308 7.24 5.65 37.89
N LYS A 309 7.94 5.96 38.98
CA LYS A 309 7.43 6.85 40.04
C LYS A 309 7.33 8.31 39.60
N GLU A 310 6.35 9.05 40.12
CA GLU A 310 6.25 10.50 39.93
C GLU A 310 7.54 11.21 40.37
N GLY A 311 7.97 12.20 39.58
CA GLY A 311 9.21 12.93 39.80
C GLY A 311 9.66 13.71 38.58
N ILE A 312 10.78 14.44 38.72
CA ILE A 312 11.41 15.18 37.61
C ILE A 312 12.72 14.47 37.27
N TYR A 313 12.73 13.81 36.12
CA TYR A 313 13.86 13.00 35.65
C TYR A 313 14.72 13.85 34.71
N THR A 314 15.97 14.09 35.13
CA THR A 314 16.90 14.94 34.39
C THR A 314 18.00 14.13 33.71
N GLY A 315 18.38 14.54 32.51
CA GLY A 315 19.44 13.92 31.70
C GLY A 315 19.85 14.82 30.54
N THR A 316 20.53 14.26 29.54
CA THR A 316 21.09 15.01 28.40
C THR A 316 21.08 14.14 27.15
N ILE A 317 20.76 14.74 26.00
CA ILE A 317 21.13 14.19 24.68
C ILE A 317 22.26 15.05 24.11
N THR A 318 23.35 14.42 23.69
CA THR A 318 24.40 15.03 22.86
C THR A 318 24.23 14.54 21.43
N LEU A 319 24.29 15.46 20.47
CA LEU A 319 24.39 15.16 19.04
C LEU A 319 25.80 15.48 18.56
N SER A 320 26.30 14.70 17.61
CA SER A 320 27.63 14.86 17.01
C SER A 320 27.65 14.49 15.52
N ASP A 321 28.50 15.15 14.75
CA ASP A 321 28.79 14.80 13.34
C ASP A 321 30.12 14.03 13.19
N ALA A 322 30.42 13.56 11.97
CA ALA A 322 31.69 12.90 11.62
C ALA A 322 32.92 13.83 11.69
N GLY A 323 32.72 15.15 11.70
CA GLY A 323 33.79 16.15 11.87
C GLY A 323 34.18 16.37 13.34
N GLY A 324 33.46 15.76 14.28
CA GLY A 324 33.66 15.94 15.72
C GLY A 324 32.99 17.21 16.28
N ALA A 325 32.19 17.92 15.48
CA ALA A 325 31.32 18.96 16.01
C ALA A 325 30.25 18.31 16.89
N GLN A 326 30.05 18.85 18.09
CA GLN A 326 29.09 18.31 19.06
C GLN A 326 28.34 19.43 19.77
N SER A 327 27.08 19.18 20.15
CA SER A 327 26.28 20.06 21.00
C SER A 327 25.21 19.24 21.73
N SER A 328 24.68 19.77 22.84
CA SER A 328 23.80 19.01 23.75
C SER A 328 22.52 19.75 24.10
N ILE A 329 21.44 18.99 24.27
CA ILE A 329 20.16 19.42 24.83
C ILE A 329 20.02 18.78 26.21
N PRO A 330 19.97 19.58 27.29
CA PRO A 330 19.52 19.10 28.60
C PRO A 330 18.04 18.72 28.55
N LEU A 331 17.67 17.66 29.26
CA LEU A 331 16.31 17.14 29.38
C LEU A 331 15.79 17.26 30.82
N SER A 332 14.52 17.61 30.97
CA SER A 332 13.76 17.51 32.22
C SER A 332 12.37 16.96 31.89
N ILE A 333 12.17 15.68 32.17
CA ILE A 333 10.89 14.99 31.94
C ILE A 333 10.19 14.81 33.29
N ARG A 334 9.03 15.42 33.46
CA ARG A 334 8.17 15.16 34.61
C ARG A 334 7.34 13.90 34.35
N ILE A 335 7.45 12.91 35.23
CA ILE A 335 6.53 11.77 35.27
C ILE A 335 5.44 12.11 36.27
N ALA A 336 4.16 12.02 35.88
CA ALA A 336 3.02 12.35 36.74
C ALA A 336 1.73 11.64 36.29
N GLY A 337 0.72 11.58 37.16
CA GLY A 337 -0.59 11.01 36.85
C GLY A 337 -0.67 9.49 37.00
N LYS A 338 -1.61 8.86 36.28
CA LYS A 338 -1.81 7.40 36.27
C LYS A 338 -1.06 6.76 35.11
N ALA A 339 -0.69 5.49 35.25
CA ALA A 339 -0.16 4.70 34.15
C ALA A 339 -1.14 4.61 32.97
N LEU A 340 -0.65 4.69 31.73
CA LEU A 340 -1.46 4.52 30.52
C LEU A 340 -1.69 3.02 30.24
N PRO A 341 -2.87 2.60 29.78
CA PRO A 341 -3.17 1.17 29.57
C PRO A 341 -2.48 0.57 28.33
N ASP A 342 -2.17 1.40 27.33
CA ASP A 342 -1.79 0.99 25.97
C ASP A 342 -0.57 1.75 25.44
N ARG A 343 0.31 2.19 26.36
CA ARG A 343 1.46 3.08 26.08
C ARG A 343 1.09 4.49 25.58
N GLY A 344 -0.20 4.80 25.46
CA GLY A 344 -0.73 6.05 24.92
C GLY A 344 -1.31 5.95 23.51
N ASP A 345 -1.41 4.75 22.93
CA ASP A 345 -1.74 4.57 21.51
C ASP A 345 -3.17 4.97 21.12
N SER A 346 -4.10 5.01 22.08
CA SER A 346 -5.45 5.57 21.89
C SER A 346 -5.48 7.10 21.80
N GLU A 347 -4.39 7.78 22.18
CA GLU A 347 -4.27 9.24 22.18
C GLU A 347 -3.27 9.70 21.10
N LEU A 348 -3.73 9.84 19.85
CA LEU A 348 -2.87 10.14 18.69
C LEU A 348 -1.95 11.37 18.86
N TRP A 349 -2.37 12.37 19.63
CA TRP A 349 -1.54 13.55 19.95
C TRP A 349 -0.23 13.20 20.69
N ARG A 350 -0.12 11.98 21.25
CA ARG A 350 1.08 11.46 21.90
C ARG A 350 2.14 10.91 20.95
N CYS A 351 1.77 10.58 19.71
CA CYS A 351 2.62 9.90 18.73
C CYS A 351 3.37 8.66 19.29
N SER A 352 2.83 7.99 20.33
CA SER A 352 3.43 6.82 21.01
C SER A 352 3.62 5.61 20.07
N ARG A 353 2.83 5.60 18.99
CA ARG A 353 2.84 4.65 17.88
C ARG A 353 4.12 4.75 17.03
N LEU A 354 4.93 5.80 17.18
CA LEU A 354 6.27 5.84 16.56
C LEU A 354 7.15 4.66 16.99
N ARG A 355 6.94 4.06 18.17
CA ARG A 355 7.63 2.81 18.54
C ARG A 355 7.27 1.63 17.64
N TRP A 356 6.04 1.59 17.09
CA TRP A 356 5.56 0.51 16.23
C TRP A 356 6.43 0.37 14.97
N LEU A 357 7.04 1.48 14.51
CA LEU A 357 8.02 1.48 13.44
C LEU A 357 9.17 0.49 13.66
N ASN A 358 9.54 0.20 14.91
CA ASN A 358 10.62 -0.74 15.25
C ASN A 358 10.08 -2.11 15.74
N SER A 359 8.78 -2.41 15.57
CA SER A 359 8.14 -3.62 16.11
C SER A 359 8.45 -4.90 15.34
N THR A 360 8.75 -5.96 16.09
CA THR A 360 8.93 -7.34 15.61
C THR A 360 7.64 -8.17 15.62
N LEU A 361 6.47 -7.57 15.84
CA LEU A 361 5.19 -8.29 15.95
C LEU A 361 4.94 -9.23 14.74
N GLY A 362 4.52 -10.46 15.01
CA GLY A 362 4.27 -11.49 14.01
C GLY A 362 5.53 -12.18 13.46
N ILE A 363 6.75 -11.73 13.81
CA ILE A 363 7.99 -12.43 13.49
C ILE A 363 8.10 -13.63 14.43
N ALA A 364 7.92 -14.82 13.87
CA ALA A 364 7.97 -16.12 14.52
C ALA A 364 8.27 -17.19 13.48
N ASP A 365 8.62 -18.39 13.93
CA ASP A 365 8.86 -19.56 13.08
C ASP A 365 7.91 -20.71 13.45
N THR A 366 6.62 -20.37 13.53
CA THR A 366 5.50 -21.26 13.87
C THR A 366 4.39 -21.16 12.82
N PRO A 367 3.58 -22.21 12.61
CA PRO A 367 2.42 -22.16 11.71
C PRO A 367 1.39 -21.07 12.09
N THR A 368 0.61 -20.63 11.10
CA THR A 368 -0.66 -19.89 11.28
C THR A 368 -1.83 -20.84 11.07
N ALA A 369 -3.04 -20.53 11.54
CA ALA A 369 -4.19 -21.38 11.20
C ALA A 369 -4.46 -21.36 9.68
N PRO A 370 -4.93 -22.47 9.07
CA PRO A 370 -5.15 -23.81 9.64
C PRO A 370 -3.92 -24.74 9.61
N TYR A 371 -2.72 -24.22 9.30
CA TYR A 371 -1.52 -25.00 9.05
C TYR A 371 -0.96 -25.70 10.30
N THR A 372 -0.34 -26.85 10.08
CA THR A 372 0.29 -27.69 11.10
C THR A 372 1.81 -27.57 11.06
N ALA A 373 2.48 -27.96 12.15
CA ALA A 373 3.94 -27.99 12.23
C ALA A 373 4.56 -28.91 11.15
N MET A 374 5.77 -28.56 10.73
CA MET A 374 6.56 -29.32 9.77
C MET A 374 6.94 -30.72 10.29
N THR A 375 6.99 -31.69 9.37
CA THR A 375 7.38 -33.07 9.62
C THR A 375 8.54 -33.47 8.72
N VAL A 376 9.44 -34.31 9.25
CA VAL A 376 10.57 -34.91 8.52
C VAL A 376 10.65 -36.37 8.91
N ASN A 377 10.65 -37.26 7.93
CA ASN A 377 10.87 -38.70 8.08
C ASN A 377 11.73 -39.20 6.92
N GLU A 378 12.93 -39.70 7.20
CA GLU A 378 13.92 -40.06 6.18
C GLU A 378 14.14 -38.89 5.19
N ASN A 379 14.07 -39.14 3.88
CA ASN A 379 14.18 -38.11 2.84
C ASN A 379 12.85 -37.36 2.54
N ARG A 380 11.79 -37.59 3.33
CA ARG A 380 10.47 -37.00 3.11
C ARG A 380 10.18 -35.85 4.09
N ILE A 381 9.86 -34.68 3.54
CA ILE A 381 9.40 -33.50 4.29
C ILE A 381 7.90 -33.32 4.05
N GLY A 382 7.12 -33.12 5.12
CA GLY A 382 5.67 -32.97 5.07
C GLY A 382 5.14 -31.76 5.84
N CYS A 383 4.06 -31.18 5.34
CA CYS A 383 3.29 -30.09 5.95
C CYS A 383 1.79 -30.46 5.89
N LEU A 384 0.88 -29.53 6.24
CA LEU A 384 -0.57 -29.78 6.15
C LEU A 384 -0.94 -30.25 4.73
N GLY A 385 -1.39 -31.49 4.56
CA GLY A 385 -1.89 -32.03 3.28
C GLY A 385 -0.87 -32.28 2.16
N ARG A 386 0.34 -31.69 2.18
CA ARG A 386 1.36 -31.86 1.12
C ARG A 386 2.67 -32.43 1.67
N SER A 387 3.43 -33.12 0.83
CA SER A 387 4.80 -33.56 1.16
C SER A 387 5.69 -33.70 -0.06
N ILE A 388 6.98 -33.41 0.09
CA ILE A 388 8.02 -33.72 -0.91
C ILE A 388 8.85 -34.92 -0.44
N THR A 389 9.27 -35.76 -1.40
CA THR A 389 10.32 -36.77 -1.21
C THR A 389 11.56 -36.27 -1.94
N ILE A 390 12.68 -36.12 -1.24
CA ILE A 390 13.92 -35.57 -1.79
C ILE A 390 14.71 -36.65 -2.52
N ASP A 391 15.23 -36.34 -3.72
CA ASP A 391 16.23 -37.16 -4.40
C ASP A 391 17.57 -37.04 -3.66
N GLU A 392 18.04 -38.16 -3.10
CA GLU A 392 19.30 -38.25 -2.36
C GLU A 392 20.52 -37.89 -3.21
N GLY A 393 20.39 -37.93 -4.54
CA GLY A 393 21.47 -37.66 -5.49
C GLY A 393 21.52 -36.24 -6.06
N THR A 394 20.61 -35.33 -5.66
CA THR A 394 20.54 -33.94 -6.18
C THR A 394 19.98 -32.90 -5.19
N GLY A 395 19.21 -33.30 -4.17
CA GLY A 395 18.51 -32.40 -3.25
C GLY A 395 17.18 -31.82 -3.77
N LEU A 396 16.80 -32.14 -5.01
CA LEU A 396 15.53 -31.71 -5.62
C LEU A 396 14.38 -32.69 -5.27
N PRO A 397 13.11 -32.31 -5.49
CA PRO A 397 12.00 -33.23 -5.28
C PRO A 397 12.02 -34.38 -6.28
N ALA A 398 12.18 -35.61 -5.78
CA ALA A 398 11.98 -36.85 -6.54
C ALA A 398 10.49 -37.12 -6.80
N GLN A 399 9.65 -36.77 -5.83
CA GLN A 399 8.19 -36.77 -5.95
C GLN A 399 7.59 -35.65 -5.09
N ILE A 400 6.52 -35.04 -5.56
CA ILE A 400 5.71 -34.07 -4.84
C ILE A 400 4.30 -34.65 -4.71
N ARG A 401 3.82 -34.83 -3.49
CA ARG A 401 2.45 -35.27 -3.22
C ARG A 401 1.62 -34.10 -2.71
N SER A 402 0.53 -33.80 -3.41
CA SER A 402 -0.49 -32.84 -2.98
C SER A 402 -1.76 -33.60 -2.63
N TRP A 403 -2.11 -33.62 -1.34
CA TRP A 403 -3.22 -34.38 -0.76
C TRP A 403 -3.15 -35.87 -1.13
N ASN A 404 -4.03 -36.31 -2.05
CA ASN A 404 -4.08 -37.70 -2.49
C ASN A 404 -3.33 -37.96 -3.81
N ASN A 405 -2.84 -36.91 -4.46
CA ASN A 405 -2.28 -36.93 -5.81
C ASN A 405 -0.75 -36.83 -5.76
N ASP A 406 -0.09 -37.69 -6.53
CA ASP A 406 1.33 -37.50 -6.86
C ASP A 406 1.40 -36.58 -8.09
N VAL A 407 2.28 -35.59 -8.09
CA VAL A 407 2.31 -34.51 -9.09
C VAL A 407 3.34 -34.76 -10.19
N LEU A 408 4.50 -35.30 -9.83
CA LEU A 408 5.61 -35.48 -10.75
C LEU A 408 5.54 -36.84 -11.45
N SER A 409 5.94 -36.87 -12.73
CA SER A 409 6.17 -38.13 -13.47
C SER A 409 7.61 -38.63 -13.33
N SER A 410 8.57 -37.73 -13.13
CA SER A 410 9.97 -38.02 -12.76
C SER A 410 10.54 -36.88 -11.90
N PRO A 411 11.70 -37.06 -11.23
CA PRO A 411 12.33 -36.02 -10.42
C PRO A 411 12.50 -34.69 -11.14
N ILE A 412 12.43 -33.58 -10.40
CA ILE A 412 12.78 -32.24 -10.91
C ILE A 412 14.29 -32.19 -11.17
N GLU A 413 14.71 -31.63 -12.32
CA GLU A 413 16.11 -31.56 -12.72
C GLU A 413 16.61 -30.10 -12.82
N PHE A 414 17.77 -29.81 -12.22
CA PHE A 414 18.55 -28.60 -12.49
C PHE A 414 19.76 -28.98 -13.35
N VAL A 415 19.68 -28.72 -14.65
CA VAL A 415 20.59 -29.28 -15.66
C VAL A 415 21.61 -28.24 -16.11
N ILE A 416 22.91 -28.56 -15.99
CA ILE A 416 24.02 -27.78 -16.54
C ILE A 416 24.57 -28.52 -17.76
N GLN A 417 24.45 -27.92 -18.94
CA GLN A 417 24.90 -28.49 -20.22
C GLN A 417 26.15 -27.73 -20.71
N THR A 418 27.29 -28.41 -20.82
CA THR A 418 28.52 -27.84 -21.39
C THR A 418 28.76 -28.36 -22.82
N ALA A 419 29.88 -27.95 -23.43
CA ALA A 419 30.34 -28.53 -24.68
C ALA A 419 30.55 -30.06 -24.61
N GLY A 420 31.02 -30.58 -23.46
CA GLY A 420 31.35 -31.99 -23.26
C GLY A 420 30.19 -32.90 -22.82
N GLY A 421 29.02 -32.34 -22.48
CA GLY A 421 27.85 -33.12 -22.04
C GLY A 421 27.04 -32.43 -20.95
N VAL A 422 26.07 -33.16 -20.39
CA VAL A 422 25.39 -32.78 -19.14
C VAL A 422 26.31 -33.07 -17.96
N LYS A 423 26.36 -32.17 -16.98
CA LYS A 423 27.09 -32.38 -15.72
C LYS A 423 26.31 -33.29 -14.78
N SER A 424 26.89 -34.46 -14.47
CA SER A 424 26.37 -35.40 -13.46
C SER A 424 27.04 -35.13 -12.10
N LEU A 425 26.63 -34.07 -11.42
CA LEU A 425 27.13 -33.71 -10.10
C LEU A 425 26.29 -34.41 -9.02
N LYS A 426 26.90 -35.31 -8.23
CA LYS A 426 26.25 -36.07 -7.15
C LYS A 426 26.97 -35.92 -5.81
N ALA A 427 26.18 -35.79 -4.75
CA ALA A 427 26.55 -35.72 -3.34
C ALA A 427 25.35 -36.19 -2.50
N VAL A 428 25.29 -35.88 -1.20
CA VAL A 428 24.14 -36.17 -0.32
C VAL A 428 23.64 -34.86 0.31
N PRO A 429 22.32 -34.57 0.30
CA PRO A 429 21.74 -33.43 1.01
C PRO A 429 21.93 -33.51 2.53
N GLU A 430 22.35 -32.40 3.14
CA GLU A 430 22.48 -32.24 4.59
C GLU A 430 21.31 -31.42 5.15
N LEU A 431 20.59 -31.98 6.13
CA LEU A 431 19.57 -31.26 6.89
C LEU A 431 20.26 -30.27 7.84
N THR A 432 20.04 -28.96 7.67
CA THR A 432 20.68 -27.92 8.49
C THR A 432 19.77 -27.39 9.59
N GLU A 433 18.47 -27.22 9.32
CA GLU A 433 17.51 -26.66 10.27
C GLU A 433 16.17 -27.39 10.20
N ARG A 434 15.52 -27.56 11.36
CA ARG A 434 14.18 -28.17 11.49
C ARG A 434 13.46 -27.51 12.66
N THR A 435 12.35 -26.86 12.38
CA THR A 435 11.50 -26.20 13.39
C THR A 435 10.03 -26.63 13.18
N GLU A 436 9.09 -25.96 13.84
CA GLU A 436 7.67 -26.12 13.53
C GLU A 436 7.28 -25.38 12.24
N GLY A 437 7.93 -24.24 11.95
CA GLY A 437 7.61 -23.38 10.82
C GLY A 437 8.31 -23.75 9.52
N HIS A 438 9.52 -24.29 9.57
CA HIS A 438 10.28 -24.64 8.36
C HIS A 438 11.23 -25.83 8.54
N VAL A 439 11.74 -26.31 7.41
CA VAL A 439 12.84 -27.29 7.31
C VAL A 439 13.79 -26.79 6.24
N ALA A 440 15.08 -26.67 6.57
CA ALA A 440 16.11 -26.21 5.64
C ALA A 440 17.26 -27.22 5.55
N GLY A 441 17.88 -27.27 4.37
CA GLY A 441 19.04 -28.10 4.10
C GLY A 441 19.99 -27.46 3.10
N ASN A 442 21.20 -28.01 3.02
CA ASN A 442 22.18 -27.63 2.03
C ASN A 442 22.67 -28.86 1.24
N TRP A 443 23.32 -28.57 0.12
CA TRP A 443 23.95 -29.55 -0.73
C TRP A 443 25.20 -28.93 -1.37
N LYS A 444 26.23 -29.74 -1.62
CA LYS A 444 27.40 -29.33 -2.40
C LYS A 444 28.00 -30.50 -3.16
N ALA A 445 28.22 -30.34 -4.46
CA ALA A 445 28.95 -31.26 -5.33
C ALA A 445 29.96 -30.51 -6.20
N GLU A 446 30.99 -31.18 -6.71
CA GLU A 446 31.99 -30.56 -7.59
C GLU A 446 32.70 -31.57 -8.50
N ASP A 447 33.26 -31.09 -9.60
CA ASP A 447 34.10 -31.85 -10.54
C ASP A 447 35.38 -31.06 -10.91
N GLU A 448 36.04 -31.41 -12.01
CA GLU A 448 37.25 -30.71 -12.50
C GLU A 448 36.97 -29.32 -13.11
N ASP A 449 35.72 -29.00 -13.45
CA ASP A 449 35.34 -27.78 -14.14
C ASP A 449 34.70 -26.75 -13.19
N MET A 450 33.93 -27.22 -12.20
CA MET A 450 33.11 -26.36 -11.36
C MET A 450 32.77 -26.97 -10.00
N THR A 451 32.38 -26.11 -9.08
CA THR A 451 31.69 -26.44 -7.83
C THR A 451 30.26 -25.92 -7.91
N VAL A 452 29.28 -26.72 -7.47
CA VAL A 452 27.87 -26.32 -7.39
C VAL A 452 27.36 -26.59 -5.99
N SER A 453 26.77 -25.57 -5.38
CA SER A 453 26.12 -25.66 -4.07
C SER A 453 24.66 -25.23 -4.18
N CYS A 454 23.81 -25.79 -3.31
CA CYS A 454 22.41 -25.42 -3.20
C CYS A 454 22.06 -25.19 -1.74
N LYS A 455 21.20 -24.19 -1.48
CA LYS A 455 20.46 -24.07 -0.24
C LYS A 455 18.99 -24.26 -0.53
N ALA A 456 18.33 -25.10 0.26
CA ALA A 456 16.91 -25.40 0.14
C ALA A 456 16.19 -25.08 1.46
N ILE A 457 14.99 -24.51 1.38
CA ILE A 457 14.09 -24.31 2.52
C ILE A 457 12.66 -24.63 2.10
N MET A 458 11.93 -25.34 2.96
CA MET A 458 10.49 -25.58 2.84
C MET A 458 9.77 -25.08 4.09
N GLU A 459 8.68 -24.33 3.92
CA GLU A 459 7.86 -23.79 5.00
C GLU A 459 6.52 -24.54 5.19
N PHE A 460 5.89 -24.34 6.35
CA PHE A 460 4.62 -24.96 6.77
C PHE A 460 3.45 -24.75 5.78
N ASP A 461 3.48 -23.69 4.99
CA ASP A 461 2.48 -23.35 3.99
C ASP A 461 2.70 -24.08 2.65
N GLY A 462 3.77 -24.86 2.51
CA GLY A 462 4.11 -25.61 1.30
C GLY A 462 4.85 -24.80 0.26
N TRP A 463 5.35 -23.62 0.64
CA TRP A 463 6.36 -22.87 -0.09
C TRP A 463 7.72 -23.55 0.03
N ILE A 464 8.47 -23.61 -1.07
CA ILE A 464 9.82 -24.17 -1.15
C ILE A 464 10.71 -23.20 -1.95
N ASN A 465 11.93 -22.93 -1.50
CA ASN A 465 12.90 -22.12 -2.23
C ASN A 465 14.24 -22.83 -2.37
N TYR A 466 14.85 -22.68 -3.55
CA TYR A 466 16.12 -23.28 -3.93
C TYR A 466 17.05 -22.20 -4.49
N ILE A 467 18.20 -22.01 -3.84
CA ILE A 467 19.24 -21.08 -4.26
C ILE A 467 20.46 -21.90 -4.70
N TYR A 468 20.63 -22.07 -6.01
CA TYR A 468 21.78 -22.73 -6.62
C TYR A 468 22.88 -21.70 -6.92
N THR A 469 24.11 -21.98 -6.49
CA THR A 469 25.30 -21.20 -6.86
C THR A 469 26.28 -22.10 -7.62
N ILE A 470 26.62 -21.69 -8.84
CA ILE A 470 27.62 -22.35 -9.71
C ILE A 470 28.90 -21.51 -9.66
N THR A 471 30.02 -22.12 -9.26
CA THR A 471 31.35 -21.50 -9.17
C THR A 471 32.32 -22.24 -10.12
N PRO A 472 32.71 -21.66 -11.25
CA PRO A 472 33.65 -22.28 -12.18
C PRO A 472 35.08 -22.34 -11.59
N LYS A 473 35.75 -23.48 -11.73
CA LYS A 473 37.17 -23.66 -11.38
C LYS A 473 38.10 -23.18 -12.51
N LYS A 474 37.57 -23.13 -13.74
CA LYS A 474 38.22 -22.59 -14.94
C LYS A 474 37.19 -21.90 -15.84
N GLN A 475 37.63 -21.10 -16.81
CA GLN A 475 36.75 -20.50 -17.81
C GLN A 475 36.06 -21.62 -18.62
N ILE A 476 34.73 -21.58 -18.75
CA ILE A 476 33.96 -22.65 -19.38
C ILE A 476 32.73 -22.15 -20.14
N GLN A 477 32.55 -22.65 -21.37
CA GLN A 477 31.39 -22.42 -22.20
C GLN A 477 30.25 -23.37 -21.78
N VAL A 478 29.18 -22.79 -21.25
CA VAL A 478 27.95 -23.49 -20.87
C VAL A 478 26.92 -23.21 -21.95
N LYS A 479 26.42 -24.27 -22.61
CA LYS A 479 25.40 -24.16 -23.67
C LYS A 479 24.03 -23.80 -23.10
N ASP A 480 23.72 -24.29 -21.91
CA ASP A 480 22.48 -24.01 -21.20
C ASP A 480 22.60 -24.34 -19.70
N VAL A 481 21.88 -23.59 -18.88
CA VAL A 481 21.50 -23.97 -17.51
C VAL A 481 19.98 -23.87 -17.43
N ARG A 482 19.29 -24.95 -17.06
CA ARG A 482 17.82 -25.00 -17.05
C ARG A 482 17.26 -25.73 -15.84
N LEU A 483 16.04 -25.35 -15.45
CA LEU A 483 15.19 -26.09 -14.55
C LEU A 483 14.12 -26.84 -15.35
N VAL A 484 13.88 -28.10 -15.03
CA VAL A 484 12.88 -28.97 -15.67
C VAL A 484 11.92 -29.50 -14.59
N LEU A 485 10.62 -29.24 -14.77
CA LEU A 485 9.52 -29.78 -13.95
C LEU A 485 8.74 -30.81 -14.78
N PRO A 486 8.92 -32.13 -14.56
CA PRO A 486 8.16 -33.18 -15.22
C PRO A 486 6.87 -33.48 -14.45
N VAL A 487 5.75 -32.95 -14.93
CA VAL A 487 4.43 -33.08 -14.31
C VAL A 487 3.66 -34.22 -14.98
N ARG A 488 2.93 -35.01 -14.20
CA ARG A 488 2.02 -36.07 -14.69
C ARG A 488 0.99 -35.53 -15.69
N ASN A 489 0.58 -36.35 -16.66
CA ASN A 489 -0.32 -35.93 -17.74
C ASN A 489 -1.75 -35.62 -17.26
N GLU A 490 -2.19 -36.35 -16.23
CA GLU A 490 -3.45 -36.20 -15.51
C GLU A 490 -3.48 -34.97 -14.59
N ILE A 491 -2.30 -34.50 -14.16
CA ILE A 491 -2.14 -33.31 -13.31
C ILE A 491 -1.88 -32.06 -14.16
N GLY A 492 -1.02 -32.13 -15.18
CA GLY A 492 -0.65 -31.01 -16.06
C GLY A 492 -1.72 -30.59 -17.08
N THR A 493 -2.99 -30.57 -16.67
CA THR A 493 -4.16 -30.33 -17.55
C THR A 493 -4.32 -28.85 -17.92
N TYR A 494 -3.99 -27.93 -17.01
CA TYR A 494 -4.04 -26.48 -17.22
C TYR A 494 -2.70 -25.80 -16.93
N PHE A 495 -2.51 -24.63 -17.55
CA PHE A 495 -1.33 -23.78 -17.40
C PHE A 495 -1.75 -22.30 -17.30
N LEU A 496 -0.99 -21.52 -16.52
CA LEU A 496 -1.10 -20.07 -16.37
C LEU A 496 0.29 -19.45 -16.21
N GLY A 497 0.49 -18.22 -16.71
CA GLY A 497 1.74 -17.46 -16.53
C GLY A 497 2.65 -17.51 -17.75
N MET A 498 3.86 -16.97 -17.64
CA MET A 498 4.82 -16.85 -18.76
C MET A 498 4.24 -16.30 -20.06
N GLY A 499 3.41 -15.25 -19.96
CA GLY A 499 2.75 -14.63 -21.11
C GLY A 499 1.52 -15.38 -21.65
N LEU A 500 1.15 -16.51 -21.04
CA LEU A 500 -0.08 -17.26 -21.33
C LEU A 500 -1.18 -16.94 -20.28
N PRO A 501 -2.43 -16.72 -20.72
CA PRO A 501 -3.58 -16.68 -19.82
C PRO A 501 -3.88 -18.09 -19.29
N GLY A 502 -4.73 -18.20 -18.27
CA GLY A 502 -5.21 -19.48 -17.76
C GLY A 502 -5.93 -20.26 -18.85
N GLN A 503 -5.39 -21.42 -19.24
CA GLN A 503 -5.87 -22.20 -20.38
C GLN A 503 -5.52 -23.69 -20.25
N PRO A 504 -6.08 -24.60 -21.08
CA PRO A 504 -5.61 -25.98 -21.16
C PRO A 504 -4.14 -26.00 -21.60
N THR A 505 -3.32 -26.86 -20.99
CA THR A 505 -1.89 -26.93 -21.25
C THR A 505 -1.60 -27.16 -22.74
N PRO A 506 -0.83 -26.28 -23.40
CA PRO A 506 -0.57 -26.40 -24.84
C PRO A 506 0.33 -27.61 -25.13
N GLN A 507 0.07 -28.30 -26.24
CA GLN A 507 0.86 -29.45 -26.71
C GLN A 507 2.35 -29.10 -26.86
N GLN A 508 2.62 -27.88 -27.34
CA GLN A 508 3.92 -27.24 -27.35
C GLN A 508 3.74 -25.74 -27.10
N TYR A 509 4.61 -25.14 -26.30
CA TYR A 509 4.81 -23.69 -26.22
C TYR A 509 6.29 -23.36 -26.09
N ASP A 510 6.71 -22.24 -26.67
CA ASP A 510 8.06 -21.70 -26.56
C ASP A 510 7.96 -20.20 -26.29
N GLY A 511 8.38 -19.80 -25.09
CA GLY A 511 8.25 -18.45 -24.56
C GLY A 511 9.60 -17.74 -24.44
N LYS A 512 9.54 -16.41 -24.50
CA LYS A 512 10.68 -15.52 -24.28
C LYS A 512 10.32 -14.45 -23.26
N TRP A 513 11.30 -14.10 -22.44
CA TRP A 513 11.19 -13.03 -21.44
C TRP A 513 10.79 -11.69 -22.10
N ASP A 514 11.40 -11.39 -23.25
CA ASP A 514 11.32 -10.14 -24.02
C ASP A 514 10.30 -10.14 -25.17
N ALA A 515 9.20 -10.89 -25.02
CA ALA A 515 8.09 -10.86 -25.96
C ALA A 515 7.43 -9.45 -26.01
N PRO A 516 7.37 -8.77 -27.17
CA PRO A 516 6.98 -7.36 -27.25
C PRO A 516 5.47 -7.12 -27.05
N GLU A 517 5.13 -5.97 -26.47
CA GLU A 517 3.75 -5.49 -26.27
C GLU A 517 3.03 -5.32 -27.62
N LYS A 518 2.02 -6.16 -27.88
CA LYS A 518 0.96 -5.87 -28.87
C LYS A 518 -0.34 -5.57 -28.14
N THR A 519 -0.64 -4.28 -28.03
CA THR A 519 -1.79 -3.75 -27.28
C THR A 519 -3.09 -4.01 -28.03
N VAL A 520 -3.90 -4.98 -27.56
CA VAL A 520 -5.28 -5.17 -28.06
C VAL A 520 -6.28 -4.63 -27.05
N ASN A 521 -6.90 -3.49 -27.40
CA ASN A 521 -7.79 -2.66 -26.58
C ASN A 521 -7.08 -1.80 -25.52
N ASN A 522 -7.82 -0.85 -24.96
CA ASN A 522 -7.32 0.22 -24.08
C ASN A 522 -6.70 -0.31 -22.78
N PHE A 523 -5.79 0.49 -22.20
CA PHE A 523 -5.08 0.20 -20.96
C PHE A 523 -5.97 -0.33 -19.83
N GLY A 524 -5.48 -1.36 -19.13
CA GLY A 524 -6.08 -1.87 -17.89
C GLY A 524 -7.31 -2.76 -18.08
N VAL A 525 -7.51 -3.39 -19.24
CA VAL A 525 -8.57 -4.40 -19.45
C VAL A 525 -7.97 -5.79 -19.62
N SER A 526 -8.57 -6.80 -18.98
CA SER A 526 -8.19 -8.21 -19.17
C SER A 526 -8.35 -8.65 -20.64
N ILE A 527 -7.59 -9.66 -21.04
CA ILE A 527 -7.29 -9.90 -22.45
C ILE A 527 -8.19 -10.99 -23.03
N PRO A 528 -9.06 -10.68 -24.01
CA PRO A 528 -9.75 -11.70 -24.79
C PRO A 528 -8.85 -12.12 -25.95
N THR A 529 -8.02 -13.14 -25.76
CA THR A 529 -7.10 -13.61 -26.81
C THR A 529 -7.85 -14.21 -28.00
N SER A 530 -7.89 -13.48 -29.12
CA SER A 530 -8.00 -14.12 -30.43
C SER A 530 -6.76 -15.01 -30.68
N LYS A 531 -6.84 -15.92 -31.66
CA LYS A 531 -5.77 -16.90 -31.94
C LYS A 531 -4.43 -16.31 -32.43
N GLU A 532 -4.31 -14.98 -32.52
CA GLU A 532 -3.26 -14.29 -33.30
C GLU A 532 -2.64 -13.08 -32.58
N GLN A 533 -2.32 -13.17 -31.29
CA GLN A 533 -1.36 -12.23 -30.65
C GLN A 533 -0.73 -12.76 -29.35
N GLN A 534 0.54 -12.39 -29.11
CA GLN A 534 1.34 -12.74 -27.93
C GLN A 534 1.36 -11.59 -26.91
N TRP A 535 1.54 -11.95 -25.63
CA TRP A 535 1.37 -11.10 -24.45
C TRP A 535 2.35 -11.55 -23.33
N LEU A 536 2.52 -10.83 -22.21
CA LEU A 536 3.01 -9.45 -22.21
C LEU A 536 3.86 -9.16 -20.97
N TRP A 537 4.98 -8.46 -21.17
CA TRP A 537 5.99 -8.04 -20.18
C TRP A 537 5.44 -7.21 -18.99
N PRO A 538 5.93 -7.41 -17.74
CA PRO A 538 6.84 -8.46 -17.27
C PRO A 538 6.14 -9.59 -16.50
N PHE A 539 6.78 -10.75 -16.48
CA PHE A 539 6.37 -11.95 -15.74
C PHE A 539 7.61 -12.75 -15.33
N ASP A 540 7.55 -13.42 -14.18
CA ASP A 540 8.64 -14.21 -13.58
C ASP A 540 8.20 -15.60 -13.14
N SER A 541 6.93 -15.95 -13.35
CA SER A 541 6.26 -17.07 -12.70
C SER A 541 5.27 -17.81 -13.61
N PHE A 542 5.05 -19.10 -13.34
CA PHE A 542 3.94 -19.89 -13.89
C PHE A 542 3.30 -20.80 -12.86
N TRP A 543 2.08 -21.26 -13.14
CA TRP A 543 1.44 -22.40 -12.50
C TRP A 543 1.04 -23.45 -13.53
N ILE A 544 1.22 -24.72 -13.17
CA ILE A 544 0.79 -25.89 -13.92
C ILE A 544 0.08 -26.88 -13.00
N GLY A 545 -1.10 -27.37 -13.40
CA GLY A 545 -1.88 -28.29 -12.57
C GLY A 545 -3.32 -28.49 -13.02
N ASN A 546 -4.09 -29.10 -12.12
CA ASN A 546 -5.54 -29.29 -12.19
C ASN A 546 -6.18 -28.78 -10.88
N GLU A 547 -7.49 -28.94 -10.76
CA GLU A 547 -8.27 -28.56 -9.58
C GLU A 547 -7.85 -29.26 -8.26
N HIS A 548 -7.25 -30.45 -8.33
CA HIS A 548 -6.90 -31.28 -7.16
C HIS A 548 -5.41 -31.23 -6.80
N ALA A 549 -4.53 -30.84 -7.73
CA ALA A 549 -3.10 -30.68 -7.49
C ALA A 549 -2.40 -29.78 -8.54
N GLY A 550 -1.39 -29.03 -8.13
CA GLY A 550 -0.54 -28.26 -9.04
C GLY A 550 0.74 -27.74 -8.39
N ILE A 551 1.61 -27.15 -9.21
CA ILE A 551 2.84 -26.47 -8.78
C ILE A 551 2.88 -25.08 -9.43
N HIS A 552 3.03 -24.06 -8.60
CA HIS A 552 3.50 -22.75 -9.02
C HIS A 552 5.03 -22.70 -8.92
N CYS A 553 5.69 -22.00 -9.84
CA CYS A 553 7.14 -21.79 -9.87
C CYS A 553 7.45 -20.33 -10.25
N GLU A 554 8.27 -19.65 -9.46
CA GLU A 554 8.72 -18.27 -9.67
C GLU A 554 10.25 -18.21 -9.75
N PHE A 555 10.78 -17.43 -10.69
CA PHE A 555 12.20 -17.27 -10.95
C PHE A 555 12.71 -15.95 -10.38
N ARG A 556 13.70 -16.03 -9.49
CA ARG A 556 14.14 -14.94 -8.61
C ARG A 556 15.59 -14.51 -8.90
N GLY A 557 15.97 -13.35 -8.36
CA GLY A 557 17.26 -12.70 -8.58
C GLY A 557 17.19 -11.33 -9.26
N SER A 558 15.97 -10.80 -9.45
CA SER A 558 15.65 -9.42 -9.82
C SER A 558 15.77 -8.45 -8.62
N THR A 559 15.59 -7.15 -8.85
CA THR A 559 15.49 -6.14 -7.77
C THR A 559 14.16 -6.18 -7.02
N TYR A 560 13.16 -6.90 -7.54
CA TYR A 560 11.84 -7.11 -6.96
C TYR A 560 11.24 -8.40 -7.56
N SER A 561 10.59 -9.20 -6.72
CA SER A 561 9.80 -10.40 -7.05
C SER A 561 8.51 -10.36 -6.22
N GLY A 562 7.44 -11.01 -6.71
CA GLY A 562 6.09 -10.87 -6.16
C GLY A 562 5.16 -10.05 -7.06
N PRO A 563 4.07 -9.47 -6.52
CA PRO A 563 2.96 -8.91 -7.31
C PRO A 563 3.24 -7.54 -7.94
N LEU A 564 2.24 -6.97 -8.64
CA LEU A 564 2.31 -5.62 -9.23
C LEU A 564 3.42 -5.47 -10.29
N LEU A 565 3.84 -6.55 -10.95
CA LEU A 565 4.95 -6.53 -11.92
C LEU A 565 4.71 -5.55 -13.08
N ASN A 566 3.47 -5.39 -13.54
CA ASN A 566 3.12 -4.45 -14.61
C ASN A 566 3.18 -2.97 -14.17
N LEU A 567 3.05 -2.71 -12.86
CA LEU A 567 3.22 -1.39 -12.24
C LEU A 567 4.71 -1.07 -11.99
N TYR A 568 5.45 -1.94 -11.31
CA TYR A 568 6.85 -1.67 -10.93
C TYR A 568 7.87 -1.91 -12.04
N ARG A 569 7.57 -2.81 -12.99
CA ARG A 569 8.42 -3.15 -14.15
C ARG A 569 9.90 -3.39 -13.79
N PRO A 570 10.20 -4.32 -12.85
CA PRO A 570 11.58 -4.59 -12.44
C PRO A 570 12.42 -5.16 -13.58
N ALA A 571 13.75 -5.06 -13.43
CA ALA A 571 14.68 -5.79 -14.28
C ALA A 571 14.59 -7.30 -14.00
N TYR A 572 14.77 -8.12 -15.02
CA TYR A 572 14.70 -9.57 -14.91
C TYR A 572 15.86 -10.16 -14.10
N PRO A 573 15.67 -11.35 -13.50
CA PRO A 573 16.77 -12.14 -12.97
C PRO A 573 17.83 -12.41 -14.04
N GLU A 574 19.03 -11.84 -13.88
CA GLU A 574 20.09 -11.89 -14.89
C GLU A 574 20.52 -13.33 -15.22
N SER A 575 20.56 -14.20 -14.20
CA SER A 575 20.88 -15.62 -14.35
C SER A 575 19.91 -16.35 -15.24
N TRP A 576 18.60 -16.11 -15.12
CA TRP A 576 17.59 -16.75 -15.96
C TRP A 576 17.39 -16.06 -17.33
N PHE A 577 17.49 -14.72 -17.40
CA PHE A 577 17.28 -13.94 -18.62
C PHE A 577 18.45 -14.02 -19.61
N ASN A 578 19.69 -13.91 -19.12
CA ASN A 578 20.92 -14.03 -19.91
C ASN A 578 20.94 -13.17 -21.19
N GLY A 579 20.47 -11.92 -21.12
CA GLY A 579 20.42 -10.99 -22.26
C GLY A 579 19.51 -11.47 -23.40
N GLY A 580 18.32 -11.96 -23.08
CA GLY A 580 17.34 -12.50 -24.05
C GLY A 580 17.62 -13.93 -24.52
N LYS A 581 18.74 -14.55 -24.11
CA LYS A 581 19.06 -15.93 -24.48
C LYS A 581 18.19 -16.95 -23.76
N GLY A 582 17.79 -16.70 -22.52
CA GLY A 582 16.88 -17.57 -21.76
C GLY A 582 15.44 -17.52 -22.25
N GLY A 583 14.58 -18.31 -21.62
CA GLY A 583 13.15 -18.39 -21.93
C GLY A 583 12.50 -19.64 -21.37
N PHE A 584 11.36 -20.00 -21.94
CA PHE A 584 10.48 -21.06 -21.43
C PHE A 584 10.09 -22.04 -22.51
N ALA A 585 9.87 -23.30 -22.14
CA ALA A 585 9.33 -24.31 -23.03
C ALA A 585 8.32 -25.19 -22.27
N ILE A 586 7.20 -25.48 -22.92
CA ILE A 586 6.25 -26.52 -22.49
C ILE A 586 6.24 -27.59 -23.58
N ARG A 587 6.31 -28.86 -23.19
CA ARG A 587 6.11 -30.02 -24.08
C ARG A 587 5.18 -31.02 -23.40
N LYS A 588 4.10 -31.42 -24.06
CA LYS A 588 3.23 -32.51 -23.61
C LYS A 588 3.65 -33.81 -24.30
N GLU A 589 4.22 -34.73 -23.54
CA GLU A 589 4.80 -35.99 -24.00
C GLU A 589 4.04 -37.18 -23.39
N ALA A 590 4.36 -38.40 -23.80
CA ALA A 590 3.63 -39.60 -23.33
C ALA A 590 3.86 -39.90 -21.83
N ASP A 591 5.01 -39.49 -21.30
CA ASP A 591 5.41 -39.64 -19.89
C ASP A 591 5.01 -38.45 -19.00
N GLY A 592 4.56 -37.33 -19.57
CA GLY A 592 4.05 -36.19 -18.81
C GLY A 592 4.15 -34.87 -19.58
N VAL A 593 3.82 -33.77 -18.89
CA VAL A 593 4.12 -32.41 -19.35
C VAL A 593 5.45 -31.95 -18.75
N LYS A 594 6.41 -31.60 -19.60
CA LYS A 594 7.69 -31.02 -19.20
C LYS A 594 7.60 -29.51 -19.32
N ALA A 595 7.54 -28.82 -18.18
CA ALA A 595 7.69 -27.38 -18.09
C ALA A 595 9.17 -27.04 -17.82
N VAL A 596 9.75 -26.19 -18.65
CA VAL A 596 11.19 -25.89 -18.65
C VAL A 596 11.43 -24.39 -18.62
N ALA A 597 12.27 -23.92 -17.71
CA ALA A 597 12.88 -22.60 -17.78
C ALA A 597 14.36 -22.78 -18.13
N TYR A 598 14.74 -22.35 -19.33
CA TYR A 598 16.11 -22.42 -19.84
C TYR A 598 16.76 -21.05 -19.84
N SER A 599 18.09 -21.01 -19.73
CA SER A 599 18.82 -19.74 -19.67
C SER A 599 19.82 -19.57 -20.82
N GLY A 600 20.10 -20.63 -21.58
CA GLY A 600 20.87 -20.58 -22.81
C GLY A 600 22.36 -20.25 -22.63
N GLU A 601 23.03 -20.02 -23.76
CA GLU A 601 24.48 -20.09 -23.84
C GLU A 601 25.20 -18.91 -23.17
N ARG A 602 26.22 -19.19 -22.37
CA ARG A 602 27.13 -18.18 -21.79
C ARG A 602 28.54 -18.73 -21.59
N MET A 603 29.51 -17.82 -21.52
CA MET A 603 30.80 -18.10 -20.90
C MET A 603 30.65 -17.89 -19.39
N LEU A 604 31.25 -18.77 -18.59
CA LEU A 604 31.44 -18.56 -17.16
C LEU A 604 32.94 -18.42 -16.87
N GLU A 605 33.31 -17.39 -16.12
CA GLU A 605 34.71 -17.07 -15.81
C GLU A 605 35.20 -17.76 -14.52
N ALA A 606 36.50 -18.07 -14.46
CA ALA A 606 37.10 -18.77 -13.32
C ALA A 606 36.92 -17.98 -12.01
N GLY A 607 36.33 -18.61 -10.99
CA GLY A 607 36.00 -17.99 -9.69
C GLY A 607 34.74 -17.12 -9.68
N SER A 608 34.29 -16.62 -10.83
CA SER A 608 33.08 -15.78 -10.96
C SER A 608 31.83 -16.63 -10.81
N SER A 609 31.20 -16.56 -9.63
CA SER A 609 30.03 -17.38 -9.31
C SER A 609 28.74 -16.76 -9.83
N ILE A 610 27.82 -17.60 -10.31
CA ILE A 610 26.47 -17.21 -10.75
C ILE A 610 25.41 -17.92 -9.89
N THR A 611 24.35 -17.20 -9.54
CA THR A 611 23.26 -17.72 -8.67
C THR A 611 21.94 -17.81 -9.43
N PHE A 612 21.32 -18.97 -9.37
CA PHE A 612 19.97 -19.27 -9.86
C PHE A 612 19.06 -19.48 -8.66
N ASP A 613 18.16 -18.54 -8.43
CA ASP A 613 17.18 -18.55 -7.34
C ASP A 613 15.79 -18.84 -7.93
N PHE A 614 15.05 -19.77 -7.33
CA PHE A 614 13.66 -20.05 -7.69
C PHE A 614 12.83 -20.50 -6.47
N ALA A 615 11.55 -20.17 -6.48
CA ALA A 615 10.58 -20.59 -5.48
C ALA A 615 9.47 -21.44 -6.11
N MET A 616 8.88 -22.33 -5.34
CA MET A 616 7.75 -23.17 -5.73
C MET A 616 6.67 -23.20 -4.63
N ILE A 617 5.41 -23.35 -5.02
CA ILE A 617 4.29 -23.61 -4.10
C ILE A 617 3.48 -24.80 -4.59
N ILE A 618 3.23 -25.75 -3.67
CA ILE A 618 2.38 -26.92 -3.93
C ILE A 618 0.92 -26.55 -3.67
N THR A 619 0.08 -26.64 -4.70
CA THR A 619 -1.36 -26.31 -4.66
C THR A 619 -2.22 -27.58 -4.71
N PRO A 620 -3.49 -27.57 -4.25
CA PRO A 620 -4.13 -26.55 -3.41
C PRO A 620 -3.42 -26.31 -2.08
N VAL A 621 -3.28 -25.05 -1.66
CA VAL A 621 -2.54 -24.69 -0.44
C VAL A 621 -3.31 -24.98 0.85
N LYS A 622 -4.63 -25.20 0.74
CA LYS A 622 -5.54 -25.69 1.78
C LYS A 622 -6.75 -26.36 1.10
N MET A 623 -7.61 -27.02 1.87
CA MET A 623 -8.87 -27.55 1.32
C MET A 623 -9.82 -26.41 0.96
N LEU A 624 -10.52 -26.56 -0.17
CA LEU A 624 -11.53 -25.63 -0.63
C LEU A 624 -12.76 -25.64 0.31
N ASP A 625 -13.08 -24.50 0.91
CA ASP A 625 -14.29 -24.31 1.70
C ASP A 625 -15.44 -23.75 0.85
N MET A 626 -16.16 -24.66 0.18
CA MET A 626 -17.39 -24.29 -0.53
C MET A 626 -18.54 -23.89 0.40
N LYS A 627 -18.47 -24.17 1.71
CA LYS A 627 -19.56 -23.82 2.64
C LYS A 627 -19.57 -22.32 2.90
N SER A 628 -18.42 -21.74 3.28
CA SER A 628 -18.31 -20.28 3.42
C SER A 628 -18.56 -19.55 2.10
N GLN A 629 -18.18 -20.11 0.94
CA GLN A 629 -18.53 -19.51 -0.36
C GLN A 629 -20.03 -19.22 -0.54
N PHE A 630 -20.91 -20.06 0.02
CA PHE A 630 -22.36 -19.91 -0.09
C PHE A 630 -23.03 -19.21 1.11
N THR A 631 -22.39 -19.19 2.29
CA THR A 631 -22.92 -18.55 3.51
C THR A 631 -22.37 -17.16 3.79
N ASP A 632 -21.11 -16.89 3.44
CA ASP A 632 -20.39 -15.68 3.84
C ASP A 632 -20.64 -14.57 2.82
N ARG A 633 -21.89 -14.13 2.78
CA ARG A 633 -22.44 -13.18 1.81
C ARG A 633 -22.04 -11.76 2.15
N TYR A 634 -21.48 -11.07 1.16
CA TYR A 634 -20.89 -9.75 1.28
C TYR A 634 -21.90 -8.64 1.09
N TYR A 635 -21.85 -7.65 1.98
CA TYR A 635 -22.29 -6.27 1.76
C TYR A 635 -21.07 -5.39 1.53
N HIS A 636 -20.94 -4.81 0.34
CA HIS A 636 -19.85 -3.93 -0.06
C HIS A 636 -20.40 -2.76 -0.87
N ASN A 637 -20.73 -1.67 -0.17
CA ASN A 637 -21.22 -0.42 -0.73
C ASN A 637 -20.31 0.70 -0.22
N GLY A 638 -19.45 1.24 -1.09
CA GLY A 638 -18.35 2.12 -0.70
C GLY A 638 -18.81 3.39 0.04
N PRO A 639 -19.70 4.21 -0.56
CA PRO A 639 -20.22 5.43 0.09
C PRO A 639 -21.13 5.16 1.29
N LYS A 640 -21.85 4.03 1.31
CA LYS A 640 -22.82 3.71 2.37
C LYS A 640 -22.66 2.26 2.85
N PRO A 641 -21.70 1.96 3.73
CA PRO A 641 -21.39 0.60 4.17
C PRO A 641 -22.42 -0.01 5.14
N THR A 642 -23.58 0.61 5.34
CA THR A 642 -24.60 0.23 6.34
C THR A 642 -25.76 -0.54 5.68
N PRO A 643 -25.90 -1.87 5.89
CA PRO A 643 -27.01 -2.66 5.36
C PRO A 643 -28.38 -2.22 5.89
N SER A 644 -29.44 -2.59 5.15
CA SER A 644 -30.80 -2.58 5.67
C SER A 644 -31.15 -3.91 6.35
N GLN A 645 -32.23 -3.94 7.12
CA GLN A 645 -32.76 -5.17 7.73
C GLN A 645 -33.07 -6.26 6.68
N ALA A 646 -33.62 -5.85 5.52
CA ALA A 646 -33.94 -6.75 4.41
C ALA A 646 -32.68 -7.40 3.78
N ASP A 647 -31.50 -6.78 3.92
CA ASP A 647 -30.24 -7.32 3.40
C ASP A 647 -29.69 -8.42 4.33
N ILE A 648 -29.90 -8.27 5.65
CA ILE A 648 -29.58 -9.30 6.65
C ILE A 648 -30.52 -10.51 6.50
N GLU A 649 -31.80 -10.25 6.18
CA GLU A 649 -32.80 -11.27 5.85
C GLU A 649 -32.52 -11.98 4.51
N ALA A 650 -31.95 -11.27 3.53
CA ALA A 650 -31.40 -11.87 2.30
C ALA A 650 -30.08 -12.65 2.53
N GLY A 651 -29.55 -12.63 3.75
CA GLY A 651 -28.43 -13.47 4.18
C GLY A 651 -27.06 -12.79 4.26
N VAL A 652 -26.94 -11.46 4.17
CA VAL A 652 -25.66 -10.75 4.39
C VAL A 652 -25.03 -11.12 5.74
N ARG A 653 -23.77 -11.56 5.75
CA ARG A 653 -23.01 -11.91 6.97
C ARG A 653 -21.61 -11.29 7.06
N ILE A 654 -21.10 -10.68 5.99
CA ILE A 654 -19.84 -9.90 6.02
C ILE A 654 -20.12 -8.50 5.46
N ILE A 655 -19.63 -7.47 6.14
CA ILE A 655 -19.72 -6.07 5.71
C ILE A 655 -18.30 -5.55 5.48
N ASN A 656 -18.02 -5.09 4.26
CA ASN A 656 -16.76 -4.43 3.91
C ASN A 656 -16.96 -2.90 3.96
N VAL A 657 -16.19 -2.24 4.83
CA VAL A 657 -16.14 -0.78 4.97
C VAL A 657 -14.98 -0.24 4.12
N HIS A 658 -15.33 0.26 2.93
CA HIS A 658 -14.44 0.93 2.00
C HIS A 658 -13.84 2.22 2.61
N GLN A 659 -12.76 2.75 2.05
CA GLN A 659 -12.32 4.13 2.34
C GLN A 659 -13.30 5.17 1.76
N GLY A 660 -13.26 6.40 2.27
CA GLY A 660 -14.02 7.55 1.74
C GLY A 660 -15.46 7.69 2.29
N ASN A 661 -15.80 7.02 3.39
CA ASN A 661 -17.11 7.15 4.05
C ASN A 661 -16.98 7.54 5.53
N ASP A 662 -18.11 7.83 6.17
CA ASP A 662 -18.20 8.29 7.57
C ASP A 662 -17.44 7.45 8.60
N TYR A 663 -17.27 6.14 8.36
CA TYR A 663 -16.63 5.21 9.29
C TYR A 663 -15.13 5.01 9.01
N ASN A 664 -14.72 5.09 7.74
CA ASN A 664 -13.32 4.96 7.31
C ASN A 664 -12.98 6.06 6.27
N PRO A 665 -12.91 7.35 6.65
CA PRO A 665 -12.79 8.44 5.67
C PRO A 665 -11.39 8.63 5.10
N PHE A 666 -10.33 8.19 5.79
CA PHE A 666 -8.93 8.45 5.42
C PHE A 666 -8.23 7.18 4.96
N ILE A 667 -7.69 7.19 3.74
CA ILE A 667 -7.04 6.03 3.13
C ILE A 667 -5.83 5.60 3.96
N ASN A 668 -5.86 4.34 4.39
CA ASN A 668 -4.85 3.70 5.22
C ASN A 668 -4.55 4.40 6.56
N TYR A 669 -5.45 5.27 7.05
CA TYR A 669 -5.37 5.89 8.38
C TYR A 669 -6.72 5.90 9.14
N PRO A 670 -7.31 4.72 9.43
CA PRO A 670 -8.62 4.57 10.08
C PRO A 670 -8.68 5.02 11.56
N PHE A 671 -7.59 5.57 12.11
CA PHE A 671 -7.46 5.86 13.54
C PHE A 671 -8.15 7.14 14.01
N LEU A 672 -8.71 7.93 13.09
CA LEU A 672 -9.43 9.17 13.38
C LEU A 672 -10.94 8.95 13.63
N THR A 673 -11.45 7.76 13.33
CA THR A 673 -12.87 7.38 13.46
C THR A 673 -13.10 6.19 14.39
N VAL A 674 -12.12 5.87 15.25
CA VAL A 674 -12.10 4.71 16.17
C VAL A 674 -13.44 4.45 16.86
N ASP A 675 -14.06 5.46 17.46
CA ASP A 675 -15.29 5.24 18.24
C ASP A 675 -16.52 5.00 17.35
N LYS A 676 -16.60 5.64 16.17
CA LYS A 676 -17.62 5.29 15.15
C LYS A 676 -17.48 3.83 14.72
N MET A 677 -16.24 3.36 14.50
CA MET A 677 -15.98 1.99 14.07
C MET A 677 -16.31 0.97 15.17
N LYS A 678 -15.99 1.26 16.45
CA LYS A 678 -16.41 0.45 17.60
C LYS A 678 -17.93 0.31 17.70
N GLU A 679 -18.65 1.43 17.59
CA GLU A 679 -20.11 1.46 17.67
C GLU A 679 -20.73 0.65 16.52
N PHE A 680 -20.19 0.82 15.30
CA PHE A 680 -20.60 0.07 14.12
C PHE A 680 -20.32 -1.44 14.25
N ALA A 681 -19.11 -1.84 14.63
CA ALA A 681 -18.76 -3.25 14.84
C ALA A 681 -19.68 -3.91 15.87
N LYS A 682 -19.86 -3.26 17.04
CA LYS A 682 -20.76 -3.73 18.10
C LYS A 682 -22.22 -3.88 17.62
N GLU A 683 -22.73 -2.96 16.79
CA GLU A 683 -24.08 -3.07 16.24
C GLU A 683 -24.22 -4.29 15.31
N TRP A 684 -23.28 -4.48 14.39
CA TRP A 684 -23.38 -5.51 13.36
C TRP A 684 -23.00 -6.91 13.88
N HIS A 685 -22.11 -7.01 14.86
CA HIS A 685 -21.87 -8.23 15.63
C HIS A 685 -23.15 -8.72 16.33
N ALA A 686 -23.91 -7.81 16.96
CA ALA A 686 -25.18 -8.13 17.59
C ALA A 686 -26.27 -8.60 16.60
N ARG A 687 -26.06 -8.35 15.30
CA ARG A 687 -26.89 -8.84 14.18
C ARG A 687 -26.30 -10.06 13.46
N GLY A 688 -25.20 -10.62 13.96
CA GLY A 688 -24.54 -11.81 13.39
C GLY A 688 -23.71 -11.54 12.12
N CYS A 689 -23.25 -10.31 11.90
CA CYS A 689 -22.39 -9.92 10.78
C CYS A 689 -20.95 -9.67 11.24
N LYS A 690 -19.97 -10.06 10.43
CA LYS A 690 -18.54 -9.67 10.56
C LYS A 690 -18.28 -8.31 9.89
N ILE A 691 -17.39 -7.50 10.46
CA ILE A 691 -16.92 -6.23 9.87
C ILE A 691 -15.48 -6.38 9.36
N LYS A 692 -15.21 -5.93 8.13
CA LYS A 692 -13.86 -5.79 7.56
C LYS A 692 -13.67 -4.39 7.00
N ILE A 693 -12.43 -3.89 6.99
CA ILE A 693 -12.13 -2.52 6.50
C ILE A 693 -11.14 -2.54 5.33
N TYR A 694 -11.12 -1.47 4.53
CA TYR A 694 -10.00 -1.16 3.65
C TYR A 694 -8.77 -0.81 4.49
N TYR A 695 -7.67 -1.54 4.31
CA TYR A 695 -6.41 -1.22 4.95
C TYR A 695 -5.22 -1.77 4.14
N THR A 696 -4.65 -0.95 3.26
CA THR A 696 -3.51 -1.27 2.39
C THR A 696 -2.27 -0.45 2.79
N LEU A 697 -1.24 -0.42 1.94
CA LEU A 697 0.06 0.18 2.24
C LEU A 697 0.64 1.07 1.13
N ARG A 698 -0.08 1.26 0.01
CA ARG A 698 0.37 1.99 -1.18
C ARG A 698 0.26 3.51 -1.01
N GLU A 699 -0.85 3.97 -0.44
CA GLU A 699 -1.09 5.37 -0.06
C GLU A 699 -0.95 5.55 1.45
N LEU A 700 -0.63 6.79 1.86
CA LEU A 700 -0.79 7.25 3.23
C LEU A 700 -1.48 8.62 3.26
N SER A 701 -2.60 8.70 3.99
CA SER A 701 -3.36 9.94 4.19
C SER A 701 -2.51 11.08 4.78
N ASN A 702 -2.75 12.31 4.31
CA ASN A 702 -2.23 13.55 4.90
C ASN A 702 -2.72 13.79 6.34
N ALA A 703 -3.80 13.14 6.76
CA ALA A 703 -4.37 13.22 8.11
C ALA A 703 -3.58 12.42 9.17
N THR A 704 -2.56 11.65 8.75
CA THR A 704 -1.71 10.83 9.63
C THR A 704 -1.05 11.68 10.73
N ALA A 705 -1.32 11.39 12.02
CA ALA A 705 -0.78 12.18 13.13
C ALA A 705 0.76 12.19 13.17
N GLU A 706 1.37 11.04 12.87
CA GLU A 706 2.82 10.85 12.78
C GLU A 706 3.48 11.44 11.52
N ILE A 707 2.74 12.07 10.59
CA ILE A 707 3.23 12.37 9.23
C ILE A 707 4.52 13.20 9.18
N TRP A 708 4.72 14.08 10.16
CA TRP A 708 5.92 14.92 10.26
C TRP A 708 7.15 14.17 10.78
N ALA A 709 6.94 13.18 11.65
CA ALA A 709 7.99 12.25 12.06
C ALA A 709 8.36 11.31 10.91
N ILE A 710 7.35 10.77 10.20
CA ILE A 710 7.53 9.95 8.99
C ILE A 710 8.33 10.72 7.93
N ARG A 711 7.92 11.95 7.60
CA ARG A 711 8.62 12.87 6.66
C ARG A 711 10.02 13.27 7.14
N SER A 712 10.34 13.14 8.43
CA SER A 712 11.71 13.36 8.93
C SER A 712 12.67 12.21 8.57
N LEU A 713 12.16 11.03 8.24
CA LEU A 713 12.94 9.86 7.81
C LEU A 713 13.37 9.94 6.32
N GLY A 714 13.25 11.10 5.68
CA GLY A 714 13.57 11.28 4.26
C GLY A 714 12.61 10.47 3.37
N ASN A 715 13.16 9.69 2.45
CA ASN A 715 12.38 8.89 1.49
C ASN A 715 12.27 7.41 1.90
N GLU A 716 12.39 7.10 3.20
CA GLU A 716 12.32 5.72 3.70
C GLU A 716 10.89 5.16 3.68
N ILE A 717 9.88 6.00 3.96
CA ILE A 717 8.46 5.59 4.07
C ILE A 717 7.59 6.29 3.04
N LEU A 718 7.88 7.55 2.71
CA LEU A 718 7.17 8.32 1.68
C LEU A 718 8.04 8.42 0.43
N ARG A 719 7.46 8.19 -0.75
CA ARG A 719 8.18 8.38 -2.01
C ARG A 719 8.47 9.86 -2.22
N GLY A 720 9.70 10.17 -2.63
CA GLY A 720 10.04 11.48 -3.18
C GLY A 720 9.24 11.81 -4.44
N GLY A 721 9.39 13.03 -4.95
CA GLY A 721 8.70 13.48 -6.17
C GLY A 721 8.58 14.99 -6.27
N ASN A 722 7.99 15.43 -7.40
CA ASN A 722 7.87 16.84 -7.77
C ASN A 722 6.84 17.63 -6.94
N GLY A 723 6.07 16.95 -6.08
CA GLY A 723 4.93 17.53 -5.37
C GLY A 723 3.72 17.80 -6.29
N GLY A 724 2.76 18.59 -5.81
CA GLY A 724 1.53 18.91 -6.54
C GLY A 724 0.30 18.53 -5.73
N GLY A 725 -0.74 17.98 -6.38
CA GLY A 725 -1.95 17.50 -5.71
C GLY A 725 -2.73 18.61 -4.99
N PHE A 726 -3.46 18.26 -3.94
CA PHE A 726 -4.29 19.19 -3.16
C PHE A 726 -3.49 20.36 -2.54
N PRO A 727 -4.04 21.58 -2.43
CA PRO A 727 -3.32 22.77 -1.94
C PRO A 727 -2.62 22.61 -0.59
N TRP A 728 -3.24 21.93 0.39
CA TRP A 728 -2.61 21.66 1.69
C TRP A 728 -1.24 20.96 1.54
N CYS A 729 -1.09 20.03 0.61
CA CYS A 729 0.20 19.38 0.32
C CYS A 729 1.20 20.37 -0.31
N ARG A 730 0.75 21.30 -1.14
CA ARG A 730 1.59 22.37 -1.71
C ARG A 730 2.01 23.40 -0.64
N GLU A 731 1.17 23.64 0.36
CA GLU A 731 1.40 24.57 1.48
C GLU A 731 2.38 24.01 2.52
N HIS A 732 2.17 22.77 2.97
CA HIS A 732 2.89 22.20 4.11
C HIS A 732 4.01 21.22 3.71
N PHE A 733 3.80 20.38 2.69
CA PHE A 733 4.88 19.50 2.19
C PHE A 733 5.83 20.25 1.25
N VAL A 734 5.34 21.19 0.44
CA VAL A 734 6.09 22.04 -0.51
C VAL A 734 6.84 21.28 -1.62
N THR A 735 7.79 20.40 -1.27
CA THR A 735 8.61 19.59 -2.18
C THR A 735 8.84 18.16 -1.66
N ASN A 736 9.35 17.27 -2.53
CA ASN A 736 9.78 15.91 -2.23
C ASN A 736 8.63 15.05 -1.67
N TYR A 737 7.60 14.85 -2.49
CA TYR A 737 6.51 13.90 -2.31
C TYR A 737 5.83 13.59 -3.66
N THR A 738 5.09 12.50 -3.73
CA THR A 738 4.22 12.16 -4.88
C THR A 738 2.76 12.04 -4.40
N PRO A 739 1.82 12.90 -4.84
CA PRO A 739 0.39 12.76 -4.54
C PRO A 739 -0.20 11.47 -5.13
N GLN A 740 -1.21 10.88 -4.46
CA GLN A 740 -2.00 9.74 -4.97
C GLN A 740 -3.51 10.01 -4.84
N TRP A 741 -4.26 9.11 -4.17
CA TRP A 741 -5.72 9.22 -4.01
C TRP A 741 -6.12 10.51 -3.32
N TYR A 742 -7.19 11.09 -3.83
CA TYR A 742 -7.86 12.27 -3.32
C TYR A 742 -9.34 11.95 -3.07
N GLU A 743 -9.87 12.42 -1.95
CA GLU A 743 -11.29 12.30 -1.57
C GLU A 743 -11.74 13.64 -0.99
N HIS A 744 -12.68 14.35 -1.64
CA HIS A 744 -13.27 15.59 -1.09
C HIS A 744 -14.50 15.29 -0.23
N PHE A 745 -14.52 15.81 0.99
CA PHE A 745 -15.64 15.65 1.91
C PHE A 745 -16.62 16.83 1.80
N ASP A 746 -17.90 16.54 1.58
CA ASP A 746 -18.96 17.56 1.50
C ASP A 746 -19.09 18.41 2.78
N ASN A 747 -18.64 17.89 3.92
CA ASN A 747 -18.47 18.62 5.18
C ASN A 747 -17.10 18.27 5.77
N ALA A 748 -16.42 19.25 6.37
CA ALA A 748 -15.17 18.99 7.08
C ALA A 748 -15.41 18.12 8.33
N ASP A 749 -14.43 17.30 8.69
CA ASP A 749 -14.49 16.49 9.91
C ASP A 749 -14.32 17.36 11.19
N LYS A 750 -14.38 16.73 12.37
CA LYS A 750 -14.19 17.41 13.67
C LYS A 750 -12.81 18.07 13.85
N GLN A 751 -11.83 17.74 13.00
CA GLN A 751 -10.47 18.29 13.03
C GLN A 751 -10.26 19.41 12.00
N GLY A 752 -11.25 19.64 11.13
CA GLY A 752 -11.20 20.64 10.08
C GLY A 752 -10.45 20.16 8.82
N ILE A 753 -10.55 18.86 8.49
CA ILE A 753 -10.00 18.31 7.24
C ILE A 753 -11.13 18.27 6.21
N THR A 754 -10.95 18.96 5.06
CA THR A 754 -11.93 19.00 3.95
C THR A 754 -11.71 17.92 2.90
N ALA A 755 -10.51 17.35 2.83
CA ALA A 755 -10.18 16.29 1.90
C ALA A 755 -9.06 15.40 2.43
N ASP A 756 -9.18 14.10 2.17
CA ASP A 756 -8.02 13.22 2.20
C ASP A 756 -7.20 13.44 0.92
N ALA A 757 -5.91 13.70 1.08
CA ALA A 757 -4.99 14.06 0.01
C ALA A 757 -3.70 13.26 0.18
N SER A 758 -3.79 11.97 -0.15
CA SER A 758 -2.79 10.97 0.20
C SER A 758 -1.47 11.09 -0.59
N ILE A 759 -0.42 10.52 -0.02
CA ILE A 759 0.94 10.52 -0.54
C ILE A 759 1.38 9.07 -0.81
N LEU A 760 2.06 8.83 -1.92
CA LEU A 760 2.64 7.53 -2.29
C LEU A 760 3.69 7.10 -1.26
N THR A 761 3.59 5.87 -0.76
CA THR A 761 4.64 5.27 0.07
C THR A 761 5.85 4.88 -0.78
N ALA A 762 7.01 4.69 -0.12
CA ALA A 762 8.25 4.32 -0.78
C ALA A 762 8.21 2.89 -1.36
N GLU A 763 8.93 2.66 -2.45
CA GLU A 763 9.09 1.33 -3.03
C GLU A 763 10.10 0.51 -2.22
N GLY A 764 9.76 -0.74 -1.89
CA GLY A 764 10.61 -1.66 -1.14
C GLY A 764 10.35 -1.69 0.37
N ASP A 765 11.19 -2.44 1.09
CA ASP A 765 10.99 -2.80 2.49
C ASP A 765 11.24 -1.63 3.45
N SER A 766 10.17 -0.92 3.82
CA SER A 766 10.21 0.18 4.79
C SER A 766 9.69 -0.25 6.16
N ARG A 767 10.22 0.36 7.23
CA ARG A 767 9.76 0.09 8.61
C ARG A 767 8.30 0.49 8.88
N TRP A 768 7.62 1.11 7.90
CA TRP A 768 6.18 1.34 7.91
C TRP A 768 5.37 0.04 7.96
N TYR A 769 5.90 -1.07 7.42
CA TYR A 769 5.28 -2.39 7.53
C TYR A 769 5.13 -2.82 9.00
N ASN A 770 6.07 -2.46 9.89
CA ASN A 770 5.96 -2.72 11.33
C ASN A 770 4.83 -1.90 11.97
N TYR A 771 4.70 -0.62 11.60
CA TYR A 771 3.59 0.24 12.04
C TYR A 771 2.23 -0.29 11.59
N TYR A 772 2.12 -0.75 10.34
CA TYR A 772 0.90 -1.30 9.78
C TYR A 772 0.48 -2.62 10.46
N ILE A 773 1.42 -3.52 10.77
CA ILE A 773 1.11 -4.78 11.46
C ILE A 773 0.65 -4.54 12.90
N GLU A 774 1.29 -3.62 13.63
CA GLU A 774 0.83 -3.17 14.96
C GLU A 774 -0.52 -2.46 14.87
N GLY A 775 -0.71 -1.60 13.87
CA GLY A 775 -1.97 -0.91 13.60
C GLY A 775 -3.13 -1.89 13.37
N LEU A 776 -2.93 -2.90 12.53
CA LEU A 776 -3.88 -3.97 12.26
C LEU A 776 -4.25 -4.73 13.56
N ARG A 777 -3.24 -5.15 14.32
CA ARG A 777 -3.41 -5.84 15.61
C ARG A 777 -4.10 -4.98 16.66
N TRP A 778 -3.79 -3.68 16.69
CA TRP A 778 -4.45 -2.70 17.55
C TRP A 778 -5.92 -2.48 17.14
N MET A 779 -6.24 -2.46 15.85
CA MET A 779 -7.63 -2.34 15.38
C MET A 779 -8.46 -3.57 15.69
N VAL A 780 -7.95 -4.79 15.45
CA VAL A 780 -8.64 -6.03 15.85
C VAL A 780 -8.91 -6.04 17.36
N GLN A 781 -7.98 -5.53 18.19
CA GLN A 781 -8.21 -5.44 19.64
C GLN A 781 -9.18 -4.32 20.07
N ASN A 782 -9.11 -3.14 19.44
CA ASN A 782 -9.76 -1.92 19.97
C ASN A 782 -10.98 -1.44 19.17
N MET A 783 -11.11 -1.82 17.90
CA MET A 783 -12.31 -1.61 17.07
C MET A 783 -13.15 -2.88 16.93
N ASP A 784 -12.63 -4.04 17.36
CA ASP A 784 -13.26 -5.37 17.23
C ASP A 784 -13.53 -5.81 15.78
N ILE A 785 -12.78 -5.28 14.80
CA ILE A 785 -12.92 -5.69 13.39
C ILE A 785 -12.57 -7.18 13.21
N ASP A 786 -13.28 -7.83 12.31
CA ASP A 786 -13.11 -9.25 11.94
C ASP A 786 -12.12 -9.44 10.80
N GLY A 787 -11.31 -8.42 10.49
CA GLY A 787 -10.26 -8.47 9.48
C GLY A 787 -10.33 -7.33 8.47
N ILE A 788 -9.81 -7.58 7.27
CA ILE A 788 -9.56 -6.56 6.24
C ILE A 788 -9.89 -7.07 4.84
N TYR A 789 -10.03 -6.15 3.88
CA TYR A 789 -9.77 -6.49 2.48
C TYR A 789 -8.55 -5.71 1.98
N LEU A 790 -7.70 -6.43 1.24
CA LEU A 790 -6.53 -5.89 0.58
C LEU A 790 -6.88 -5.56 -0.88
N ASP A 791 -6.26 -4.52 -1.38
CA ASP A 791 -6.38 -3.96 -2.72
C ASP A 791 -4.96 -3.63 -3.18
N ASP A 792 -4.45 -4.39 -4.15
CA ASP A 792 -3.12 -4.31 -4.77
C ASP A 792 -1.96 -3.86 -3.85
N VAL A 793 -1.46 -4.81 -3.04
CA VAL A 793 -0.40 -4.54 -2.05
C VAL A 793 1.01 -4.80 -2.57
N SER A 794 1.97 -4.00 -2.06
CA SER A 794 3.37 -3.94 -2.51
C SER A 794 4.35 -4.86 -1.77
N PHE A 795 3.94 -5.39 -0.62
CA PHE A 795 4.74 -6.25 0.25
C PHE A 795 4.65 -7.72 -0.15
N ASP A 796 5.44 -8.60 0.49
CA ASP A 796 5.51 -10.02 0.14
C ASP A 796 4.79 -10.96 1.13
N ARG A 797 4.89 -12.28 0.89
CA ARG A 797 4.31 -13.32 1.76
C ARG A 797 4.85 -13.30 3.20
N ARG A 798 6.05 -12.79 3.46
CA ARG A 798 6.62 -12.68 4.82
C ARG A 798 5.84 -11.65 5.63
N ILE A 799 5.50 -10.52 5.02
CA ILE A 799 4.66 -9.48 5.65
C ILE A 799 3.23 -9.98 5.86
N LEU A 800 2.64 -10.65 4.87
CA LEU A 800 1.29 -11.22 5.00
C LEU A 800 1.20 -12.32 6.07
N LYS A 801 2.22 -13.18 6.17
CA LYS A 801 2.39 -14.16 7.27
C LYS A 801 2.44 -13.48 8.64
N ARG A 802 3.14 -12.34 8.77
CA ARG A 802 3.13 -11.55 10.02
C ARG A 802 1.74 -10.97 10.32
N MET A 803 1.03 -10.44 9.32
CA MET A 803 -0.33 -9.89 9.48
C MET A 803 -1.32 -10.93 10.00
N ARG A 804 -1.31 -12.14 9.41
CA ARG A 804 -2.15 -13.27 9.82
C ARG A 804 -1.94 -13.60 11.30
N ARG A 805 -0.69 -13.83 11.72
CA ARG A 805 -0.33 -14.07 13.15
C ARG A 805 -0.75 -12.92 14.06
N ALA A 806 -0.56 -11.67 13.62
CA ALA A 806 -0.85 -10.49 14.41
C ALA A 806 -2.35 -10.36 14.71
N MET A 807 -3.23 -10.66 13.75
CA MET A 807 -4.68 -10.75 13.99
C MET A 807 -5.06 -11.97 14.83
N GLU A 808 -4.54 -13.16 14.50
CA GLU A 808 -4.81 -14.41 15.23
C GLU A 808 -4.43 -14.34 16.71
N SER A 809 -3.39 -13.56 17.05
CA SER A 809 -2.97 -13.31 18.45
C SER A 809 -3.99 -12.53 19.30
N VAL A 810 -5.05 -12.00 18.67
CA VAL A 810 -6.14 -11.26 19.32
C VAL A 810 -7.49 -11.93 19.07
N LYS A 811 -7.78 -12.29 17.82
CA LYS A 811 -9.10 -12.77 17.37
C LYS A 811 -8.94 -13.85 16.29
N PRO A 812 -9.00 -15.14 16.67
CA PRO A 812 -9.02 -16.25 15.71
C PRO A 812 -10.21 -16.15 14.75
N GLY A 813 -10.04 -16.56 13.49
CA GLY A 813 -11.12 -16.49 12.48
C GLY A 813 -11.36 -15.10 11.88
N CYS A 814 -10.44 -14.14 12.11
CA CYS A 814 -10.29 -12.95 11.28
C CYS A 814 -10.03 -13.32 9.81
N LEU A 815 -10.50 -12.46 8.90
CA LEU A 815 -10.53 -12.70 7.47
C LEU A 815 -9.63 -11.72 6.69
N ILE A 816 -8.96 -12.20 5.65
CA ILE A 816 -8.25 -11.37 4.66
C ILE A 816 -8.81 -11.67 3.28
N ASP A 817 -9.43 -10.69 2.63
CA ASP A 817 -9.72 -10.76 1.19
C ASP A 817 -8.58 -10.17 0.37
N LEU A 818 -8.43 -10.63 -0.87
CA LEU A 818 -7.50 -10.06 -1.84
C LEU A 818 -8.22 -9.63 -3.12
N HIS A 819 -8.27 -8.32 -3.33
CA HIS A 819 -8.68 -7.65 -4.57
C HIS A 819 -7.42 -7.31 -5.40
N SER A 820 -7.59 -7.18 -6.73
CA SER A 820 -6.54 -6.72 -7.63
C SER A 820 -7.11 -6.16 -8.93
N ASN A 821 -6.43 -5.12 -9.42
CA ASN A 821 -6.61 -4.42 -10.67
C ASN A 821 -5.66 -5.01 -11.73
N THR A 822 -6.21 -5.45 -12.86
CA THR A 822 -5.39 -5.98 -13.98
C THR A 822 -4.49 -4.92 -14.64
N GLY A 823 -4.70 -3.64 -14.35
CA GLY A 823 -3.78 -2.54 -14.65
C GLY A 823 -2.50 -2.53 -13.81
N PHE A 824 -2.46 -3.19 -12.65
CA PHE A 824 -1.25 -3.33 -11.82
C PHE A 824 -0.69 -4.76 -11.85
N SER A 825 -1.54 -5.79 -11.77
CA SER A 825 -1.16 -7.21 -11.81
C SER A 825 -1.82 -7.94 -12.99
N ARG A 826 -1.07 -8.17 -14.08
CA ARG A 826 -1.55 -8.99 -15.22
C ARG A 826 -1.47 -10.49 -14.86
N GLY A 827 -2.60 -11.20 -14.95
CA GLY A 827 -2.71 -12.59 -14.46
C GLY A 827 -2.56 -12.68 -12.95
N PRO A 828 -3.43 -12.01 -12.16
CA PRO A 828 -3.25 -11.84 -10.71
C PRO A 828 -3.22 -13.18 -9.97
N ALA A 829 -3.95 -14.20 -10.45
CA ALA A 829 -3.90 -15.53 -9.85
C ALA A 829 -2.50 -16.17 -9.84
N ASN A 830 -1.65 -15.81 -10.81
CA ASN A 830 -0.25 -16.23 -10.86
C ASN A 830 0.59 -15.40 -9.87
N GLN A 831 0.56 -14.06 -10.04
CA GLN A 831 1.40 -13.11 -9.29
C GLN A 831 1.15 -13.14 -7.77
N TYR A 832 -0.06 -13.52 -7.34
CA TYR A 832 -0.43 -13.59 -5.93
C TYR A 832 -0.40 -15.01 -5.32
N THR A 833 0.14 -16.02 -6.02
CA THR A 833 0.13 -17.41 -5.51
C THR A 833 0.78 -17.53 -4.13
N GLU A 834 1.82 -16.74 -3.86
CA GLU A 834 2.53 -16.67 -2.57
C GLU A 834 1.65 -16.19 -1.39
N PHE A 835 0.49 -15.57 -1.66
CA PHE A 835 -0.41 -15.05 -0.64
C PHE A 835 -1.55 -16.00 -0.30
N PHE A 836 -1.84 -16.98 -1.16
CA PHE A 836 -2.99 -17.87 -1.03
C PHE A 836 -3.07 -18.68 0.28
N PRO A 837 -1.96 -19.03 0.95
CA PRO A 837 -2.05 -19.60 2.29
C PRO A 837 -2.75 -18.68 3.29
N TYR A 838 -2.50 -17.37 3.17
CA TYR A 838 -2.82 -16.35 4.17
C TYR A 838 -4.04 -15.47 3.84
N VAL A 839 -4.69 -15.65 2.69
CA VAL A 839 -5.97 -15.00 2.34
C VAL A 839 -7.12 -16.01 2.32
N ASP A 840 -8.34 -15.55 2.56
CA ASP A 840 -9.52 -16.43 2.69
C ASP A 840 -10.45 -16.35 1.48
N LYS A 841 -10.47 -15.21 0.77
CA LYS A 841 -11.29 -15.04 -0.45
C LYS A 841 -10.64 -14.14 -1.49
N LEU A 842 -10.85 -14.46 -2.77
CA LEU A 842 -10.34 -13.71 -3.91
C LEU A 842 -11.43 -12.81 -4.52
N TRP A 843 -11.02 -11.64 -5.02
CA TRP A 843 -11.89 -10.71 -5.75
C TRP A 843 -11.12 -9.99 -6.87
N PHE A 844 -10.30 -10.72 -7.63
CA PHE A 844 -9.47 -10.20 -8.73
C PHE A 844 -10.22 -9.59 -9.92
N GLY A 845 -11.55 -9.52 -9.86
CA GLY A 845 -12.42 -9.32 -11.01
C GLY A 845 -12.39 -7.95 -11.69
N GLU A 846 -11.49 -7.03 -11.35
CA GLU A 846 -11.47 -5.73 -12.01
C GLU A 846 -10.96 -5.86 -13.44
N SER A 847 -11.75 -5.33 -14.38
CA SER A 847 -11.52 -5.43 -15.82
C SER A 847 -11.54 -6.85 -16.40
N PHE A 848 -11.99 -7.85 -15.64
CA PHE A 848 -12.20 -9.23 -16.14
C PHE A 848 -13.34 -9.29 -17.16
N LEU A 849 -13.06 -9.76 -18.38
CA LEU A 849 -14.03 -9.85 -19.48
C LEU A 849 -14.76 -11.20 -19.46
N TYR A 850 -15.48 -11.46 -18.38
CA TYR A 850 -16.20 -12.70 -18.06
C TYR A 850 -16.91 -13.38 -19.23
N ASP A 851 -17.66 -12.64 -20.05
CA ASP A 851 -18.36 -13.19 -21.21
C ASP A 851 -17.43 -13.80 -22.27
N LYS A 852 -16.18 -13.32 -22.36
CA LYS A 852 -15.19 -13.73 -23.37
C LYS A 852 -14.20 -14.78 -22.87
N MET A 853 -14.12 -14.99 -21.55
CA MET A 853 -13.20 -15.94 -20.92
C MET A 853 -13.58 -17.39 -21.27
N THR A 854 -12.57 -18.25 -21.44
CA THR A 854 -12.77 -19.69 -21.69
C THR A 854 -13.09 -20.44 -20.38
N PRO A 855 -13.66 -21.66 -20.42
CA PRO A 855 -13.95 -22.43 -19.20
C PRO A 855 -12.71 -22.69 -18.33
N ALA A 856 -11.53 -22.85 -18.94
CA ALA A 856 -10.26 -22.98 -18.24
C ALA A 856 -9.77 -21.64 -17.64
N ASN A 857 -10.00 -20.53 -18.33
CA ASN A 857 -9.58 -19.21 -17.87
C ASN A 857 -10.36 -18.75 -16.63
N TRP A 858 -11.67 -18.99 -16.60
CA TRP A 858 -12.49 -18.83 -15.40
C TRP A 858 -11.97 -19.69 -14.24
N LEU A 859 -11.70 -20.99 -14.48
CA LEU A 859 -11.23 -21.93 -13.46
C LEU A 859 -9.91 -21.45 -12.82
N VAL A 860 -8.91 -21.14 -13.65
CA VAL A 860 -7.53 -20.91 -13.19
C VAL A 860 -7.25 -19.45 -12.81
N GLU A 861 -7.82 -18.44 -13.49
CA GLU A 861 -7.56 -17.02 -13.17
C GLU A 861 -8.59 -16.37 -12.23
N SER A 862 -9.82 -16.88 -12.13
CA SER A 862 -10.90 -16.19 -11.40
C SER A 862 -11.54 -16.97 -10.26
N SER A 863 -11.63 -18.30 -10.34
CA SER A 863 -12.38 -19.08 -9.34
C SER A 863 -11.64 -19.31 -8.02
N GLY A 864 -10.30 -19.38 -8.05
CA GLY A 864 -9.47 -19.80 -6.90
C GLY A 864 -9.40 -21.31 -6.65
N ILE A 865 -10.25 -22.12 -7.32
CA ILE A 865 -10.45 -23.54 -7.01
C ILE A 865 -9.14 -24.37 -7.04
N PRO A 866 -8.28 -24.30 -8.08
CA PRO A 866 -7.01 -25.06 -8.13
C PRO A 866 -5.98 -24.70 -7.04
N PHE A 867 -6.23 -23.61 -6.32
CA PHE A 867 -5.40 -23.12 -5.23
C PHE A 867 -5.99 -23.43 -3.84
N GLY A 868 -7.25 -23.88 -3.77
CA GLY A 868 -7.95 -24.12 -2.49
C GLY A 868 -8.64 -22.87 -1.94
N LEU A 869 -9.03 -21.95 -2.82
CA LEU A 869 -9.74 -20.71 -2.49
C LEU A 869 -11.01 -20.56 -3.33
N SER A 870 -11.89 -19.64 -2.91
CA SER A 870 -13.06 -19.22 -3.69
C SER A 870 -12.96 -17.76 -4.12
N GLY A 871 -13.70 -17.41 -5.18
CA GLY A 871 -13.73 -16.06 -5.76
C GLY A 871 -15.13 -15.44 -5.79
N ASP A 872 -15.17 -14.11 -5.85
CA ASP A 872 -16.33 -13.32 -6.26
C ASP A 872 -16.06 -12.62 -7.62
N MET A 873 -17.12 -12.24 -8.33
CA MET A 873 -17.04 -11.44 -9.56
C MET A 873 -17.08 -9.92 -9.28
N LEU A 874 -16.52 -9.12 -10.20
CA LEU A 874 -16.62 -7.65 -10.17
C LEU A 874 -17.06 -7.05 -11.51
N TYR A 875 -16.15 -6.91 -12.48
CA TYR A 875 -16.32 -6.01 -13.64
C TYR A 875 -17.63 -6.22 -14.40
N ARG A 876 -18.33 -5.12 -14.69
CA ARG A 876 -19.65 -5.05 -15.38
C ARG A 876 -20.78 -5.88 -14.74
N GLY A 877 -20.63 -6.30 -13.48
CA GLY A 877 -21.57 -7.19 -12.82
C GLY A 877 -21.34 -8.69 -13.10
N GLY A 878 -20.20 -9.06 -13.69
CA GLY A 878 -19.85 -10.44 -13.97
C GLY A 878 -20.75 -11.12 -15.02
N ASN A 879 -20.84 -12.44 -14.96
CA ASN A 879 -21.82 -13.22 -15.71
C ASN A 879 -22.49 -14.23 -14.75
N ALA A 880 -23.77 -14.04 -14.46
CA ALA A 880 -24.50 -14.82 -13.46
C ALA A 880 -24.65 -16.32 -13.83
N TRP A 881 -24.70 -16.65 -15.12
CA TRP A 881 -24.84 -18.04 -15.58
C TRP A 881 -23.50 -18.79 -15.56
N LEU A 882 -22.43 -18.16 -16.07
CA LEU A 882 -21.11 -18.77 -16.15
C LEU A 882 -20.38 -18.75 -14.79
N GLY A 883 -20.55 -17.71 -13.97
CA GLY A 883 -20.03 -17.69 -12.59
C GLY A 883 -20.61 -18.81 -11.71
N MET A 884 -21.88 -19.18 -11.95
CA MET A 884 -22.53 -20.30 -11.25
C MET A 884 -21.90 -21.67 -11.59
N GLN A 885 -21.12 -21.80 -12.67
CA GLN A 885 -20.31 -23.03 -12.92
C GLN A 885 -19.21 -23.22 -11.88
N TYR A 886 -18.81 -22.16 -11.18
CA TYR A 886 -17.72 -22.13 -10.19
C TYR A 886 -18.21 -21.76 -8.78
N GLY A 887 -19.53 -21.72 -8.57
CA GLY A 887 -20.15 -21.26 -7.32
C GLY A 887 -19.97 -19.76 -7.04
N MET A 888 -19.64 -18.95 -8.04
CA MET A 888 -19.33 -17.51 -7.89
C MET A 888 -20.56 -16.62 -8.07
N THR A 889 -20.63 -15.55 -7.28
CA THR A 889 -21.54 -14.40 -7.50
C THR A 889 -20.77 -13.09 -7.46
N VAL A 890 -21.42 -11.98 -7.80
CA VAL A 890 -20.94 -10.62 -7.50
C VAL A 890 -21.14 -10.27 -6.02
N ARG A 891 -20.44 -9.24 -5.53
CA ARG A 891 -20.67 -8.67 -4.19
C ARG A 891 -21.84 -7.69 -4.21
N TYR A 892 -22.76 -7.84 -3.26
CA TYR A 892 -23.94 -6.98 -3.11
C TYR A 892 -23.60 -5.74 -2.26
N PRO A 893 -24.22 -4.57 -2.46
CA PRO A 893 -24.52 -3.92 -3.73
C PRO A 893 -23.28 -3.11 -4.18
N TRP A 894 -22.36 -3.76 -4.89
CA TRP A 894 -21.25 -3.05 -5.53
C TRP A 894 -21.71 -2.39 -6.84
N TYR A 895 -21.24 -1.17 -7.13
CA TYR A 895 -21.57 -0.45 -8.37
C TYR A 895 -20.34 -0.32 -9.27
N THR A 896 -20.46 -0.76 -10.53
CA THR A 896 -19.33 -0.89 -11.46
C THR A 896 -19.82 -0.79 -12.91
N GLU A 897 -19.14 -0.01 -13.76
CA GLU A 897 -19.47 0.21 -15.19
C GLU A 897 -20.95 0.57 -15.50
N GLY A 898 -21.69 1.16 -14.56
CA GLY A 898 -23.12 1.47 -14.72
C GLY A 898 -24.08 0.40 -14.20
N VAL A 899 -23.57 -0.72 -13.68
CA VAL A 899 -24.34 -1.84 -13.13
C VAL A 899 -24.28 -1.82 -11.61
N ASN A 900 -25.42 -1.98 -10.95
CA ASN A 900 -25.50 -2.26 -9.51
C ASN A 900 -25.67 -3.77 -9.30
N CYS A 901 -24.73 -4.39 -8.58
CA CYS A 901 -24.62 -5.84 -8.43
C CYS A 901 -25.68 -6.40 -7.45
N ASP A 902 -26.65 -7.18 -7.93
CA ASP A 902 -27.65 -7.86 -7.06
C ASP A 902 -27.72 -9.38 -7.31
N PRO A 903 -27.02 -10.20 -6.49
CA PRO A 903 -27.06 -11.66 -6.58
C PRO A 903 -28.22 -12.29 -5.77
N ARG A 904 -29.06 -11.51 -5.07
CA ARG A 904 -29.95 -12.03 -4.02
C ARG A 904 -31.03 -12.99 -4.53
N GLN A 905 -31.36 -12.98 -5.83
CA GLN A 905 -32.26 -13.98 -6.43
C GLN A 905 -31.58 -15.36 -6.56
N VAL A 906 -30.29 -15.39 -6.91
CA VAL A 906 -29.49 -16.63 -6.96
C VAL A 906 -29.31 -17.20 -5.56
N TRP A 907 -29.08 -16.35 -4.55
CA TRP A 907 -29.00 -16.74 -3.14
C TRP A 907 -30.28 -17.43 -2.63
N LYS A 908 -31.48 -17.07 -3.10
CA LYS A 908 -32.73 -17.79 -2.75
C LYS A 908 -32.76 -19.21 -3.33
N ILE A 909 -32.19 -19.43 -4.51
CA ILE A 909 -32.06 -20.77 -5.12
C ILE A 909 -31.03 -21.60 -4.36
N TRP A 910 -29.93 -20.97 -3.92
CA TRP A 910 -28.94 -21.58 -3.03
C TRP A 910 -29.56 -22.04 -1.71
N ASP A 911 -30.38 -21.20 -1.06
CA ASP A 911 -31.01 -21.52 0.22
C ASP A 911 -32.13 -22.57 0.09
N SER A 912 -32.99 -22.47 -0.93
CA SER A 912 -34.06 -23.46 -1.19
C SER A 912 -33.58 -24.79 -1.78
N PHE A 913 -32.33 -24.85 -2.26
CA PHE A 913 -31.60 -26.10 -2.46
C PHE A 913 -30.88 -26.56 -1.18
N GLY A 914 -30.47 -25.63 -0.33
CA GLY A 914 -29.53 -25.84 0.77
C GLY A 914 -28.14 -26.20 0.24
N ILE A 915 -27.60 -25.39 -0.68
CA ILE A 915 -26.35 -25.64 -1.43
C ILE A 915 -25.10 -25.70 -0.52
N ALA A 916 -25.13 -25.05 0.64
CA ALA A 916 -24.03 -25.02 1.61
C ALA A 916 -23.67 -26.40 2.19
N GLU A 917 -24.53 -27.41 1.99
CA GLU A 917 -24.29 -28.82 2.37
C GLU A 917 -24.20 -29.75 1.14
N ALA A 918 -23.97 -29.21 -0.06
CA ALA A 918 -23.88 -29.98 -1.32
C ALA A 918 -22.43 -30.25 -1.73
N THR A 919 -22.16 -31.44 -2.27
CA THR A 919 -20.88 -31.68 -2.98
C THR A 919 -20.93 -30.99 -4.33
N MET A 920 -19.98 -30.10 -4.61
CA MET A 920 -19.75 -29.57 -5.95
C MET A 920 -18.91 -30.57 -6.76
N LEU A 921 -19.34 -30.88 -7.99
CA LEU A 921 -18.63 -31.72 -8.96
C LEU A 921 -18.52 -30.89 -10.25
N GLY A 922 -17.30 -30.55 -10.65
CA GLY A 922 -17.06 -29.66 -11.79
C GLY A 922 -17.31 -30.32 -13.14
N PHE A 923 -17.46 -29.50 -14.19
CA PHE A 923 -17.40 -29.99 -15.58
C PHE A 923 -15.96 -30.36 -16.02
N TRP A 924 -14.95 -29.99 -15.22
CA TRP A 924 -13.52 -30.10 -15.49
C TRP A 924 -12.90 -31.41 -14.96
N GLU A 925 -13.59 -32.10 -14.05
CA GLU A 925 -13.20 -33.43 -13.56
C GLU A 925 -12.97 -34.39 -14.74
N GLU A 926 -12.07 -35.37 -14.61
CA GLU A 926 -11.78 -36.31 -15.70
C GLU A 926 -13.03 -37.08 -16.19
N HIS A 927 -13.99 -37.34 -15.29
CA HIS A 927 -15.24 -38.05 -15.57
C HIS A 927 -16.46 -37.27 -15.04
N PRO A 928 -16.89 -36.17 -15.70
CA PRO A 928 -17.95 -35.30 -15.18
C PRO A 928 -19.27 -36.02 -14.97
N ALA A 929 -19.90 -35.83 -13.80
CA ALA A 929 -21.16 -36.49 -13.43
C ALA A 929 -22.32 -36.16 -14.38
N VAL A 930 -22.27 -35.01 -15.07
CA VAL A 930 -23.09 -34.71 -16.25
C VAL A 930 -22.23 -34.03 -17.31
N SER A 931 -22.34 -34.47 -18.55
CA SER A 931 -21.80 -33.78 -19.74
C SER A 931 -22.93 -33.45 -20.74
N THR A 932 -22.62 -32.82 -21.87
CA THR A 932 -23.63 -32.51 -22.91
C THR A 932 -23.19 -32.97 -24.30
N SER A 933 -24.11 -32.88 -25.28
CA SER A 933 -23.84 -33.21 -26.68
C SER A 933 -23.13 -32.11 -27.50
N ASP A 934 -22.75 -30.97 -26.91
CA ASP A 934 -21.89 -29.95 -27.54
C ASP A 934 -20.82 -29.49 -26.54
N GLU A 935 -19.54 -29.58 -26.90
CA GLU A 935 -18.43 -29.29 -25.99
C GLU A 935 -18.41 -27.84 -25.47
N ALA A 936 -19.07 -26.90 -26.14
CA ALA A 936 -19.18 -25.51 -25.70
C ALA A 936 -20.19 -25.32 -24.54
N VAL A 937 -21.06 -26.32 -24.27
CA VAL A 937 -22.00 -26.28 -23.15
C VAL A 937 -21.55 -27.22 -22.04
N LYS A 938 -21.22 -26.65 -20.88
CA LYS A 938 -20.70 -27.34 -19.70
C LYS A 938 -21.77 -27.50 -18.62
N VAL A 939 -21.58 -28.47 -17.72
CA VAL A 939 -22.47 -28.72 -16.57
C VAL A 939 -21.66 -28.90 -15.29
N THR A 940 -21.84 -27.99 -14.33
CA THR A 940 -21.40 -28.20 -12.94
C THR A 940 -22.57 -28.74 -12.13
N VAL A 941 -22.30 -29.75 -11.30
CA VAL A 941 -23.31 -30.45 -10.52
C VAL A 941 -23.12 -30.15 -9.03
N TYR A 942 -24.17 -29.67 -8.37
CA TYR A 942 -24.22 -29.61 -6.91
C TYR A 942 -25.13 -30.73 -6.41
N ARG A 943 -24.55 -31.73 -5.73
CA ARG A 943 -25.22 -32.98 -5.36
C ARG A 943 -25.51 -33.05 -3.86
N LYS A 944 -26.76 -33.41 -3.54
CA LYS A 944 -27.22 -33.87 -2.22
C LYS A 944 -27.92 -35.23 -2.40
N PRO A 945 -28.08 -36.06 -1.36
CA PRO A 945 -28.51 -37.46 -1.52
C PRO A 945 -29.83 -37.69 -2.28
N GLU A 946 -30.78 -36.76 -2.22
CA GLU A 946 -32.12 -36.90 -2.81
C GLU A 946 -32.47 -35.76 -3.80
N LYS A 947 -31.58 -34.78 -4.00
CA LYS A 947 -31.83 -33.60 -4.83
C LYS A 947 -30.53 -33.09 -5.43
N VAL A 948 -30.54 -32.78 -6.72
CA VAL A 948 -29.40 -32.24 -7.45
C VAL A 948 -29.74 -30.87 -8.05
N LEU A 949 -28.76 -29.98 -8.08
CA LEU A 949 -28.82 -28.71 -8.81
C LEU A 949 -27.76 -28.73 -9.91
N LEU A 950 -28.20 -28.72 -11.16
CA LEU A 950 -27.34 -28.59 -12.32
C LEU A 950 -27.20 -27.10 -12.63
N SER A 951 -25.97 -26.61 -12.75
CA SER A 951 -25.68 -25.38 -13.46
C SER A 951 -25.22 -25.75 -14.86
N LEU A 952 -25.93 -25.30 -15.89
CA LEU A 952 -25.62 -25.47 -17.31
C LEU A 952 -25.09 -24.14 -17.87
N GLY A 953 -24.02 -24.12 -18.64
CA GLY A 953 -23.41 -22.88 -19.17
C GLY A 953 -22.83 -23.02 -20.58
N ASN A 954 -23.25 -22.14 -21.49
CA ASN A 954 -22.80 -22.08 -22.89
C ASN A 954 -21.69 -21.02 -23.06
N TYR A 955 -20.48 -21.45 -23.38
CA TYR A 955 -19.31 -20.59 -23.59
C TYR A 955 -19.08 -20.21 -25.06
N SER A 956 -20.07 -20.42 -25.93
CA SER A 956 -20.06 -19.95 -27.33
C SER A 956 -20.89 -18.68 -27.53
N ASP A 957 -20.63 -18.01 -28.64
CA ASP A 957 -21.40 -16.86 -29.13
C ASP A 957 -22.65 -17.27 -29.95
N GLU A 958 -22.97 -18.58 -29.96
CA GLU A 958 -24.08 -19.17 -30.71
C GLU A 958 -25.18 -19.70 -29.77
N VAL A 959 -26.42 -19.81 -30.27
CA VAL A 959 -27.46 -20.59 -29.59
C VAL A 959 -27.13 -22.07 -29.74
N LYS A 960 -27.07 -22.81 -28.64
CA LYS A 960 -26.80 -24.25 -28.61
C LYS A 960 -28.03 -25.04 -28.19
N THR A 961 -28.25 -26.19 -28.81
CA THR A 961 -29.32 -27.13 -28.45
C THR A 961 -28.68 -28.46 -28.08
N VAL A 962 -28.72 -28.83 -26.81
CA VAL A 962 -27.93 -29.95 -26.27
C VAL A 962 -28.78 -30.97 -25.52
N LYS A 963 -28.36 -32.24 -25.55
CA LYS A 963 -28.84 -33.27 -24.63
C LYS A 963 -27.88 -33.40 -23.44
N LEU A 964 -28.40 -33.80 -22.28
CA LEU A 964 -27.59 -34.12 -21.10
C LEU A 964 -27.21 -35.60 -21.12
N ASN A 965 -25.92 -35.89 -20.91
CA ASN A 965 -25.41 -37.23 -20.69
C ASN A 965 -25.13 -37.38 -19.19
N ILE A 966 -25.97 -38.13 -18.47
CA ILE A 966 -25.98 -38.16 -17.00
C ILE A 966 -25.39 -39.49 -16.49
N ASP A 967 -24.36 -39.42 -15.64
CA ASP A 967 -23.88 -40.57 -14.88
C ASP A 967 -24.77 -40.79 -13.64
N TRP A 968 -25.80 -41.61 -13.79
CA TRP A 968 -26.74 -41.96 -12.73
C TRP A 968 -26.08 -42.61 -11.50
N LYS A 969 -24.91 -43.24 -11.65
CA LYS A 969 -24.16 -43.83 -10.54
C LYS A 969 -23.44 -42.74 -9.71
N GLN A 970 -22.90 -41.71 -10.36
CA GLN A 970 -22.35 -40.53 -9.66
C GLN A 970 -23.44 -39.62 -9.08
N ILE A 971 -24.57 -39.48 -9.78
CA ILE A 971 -25.71 -38.67 -9.35
C ILE A 971 -26.47 -39.32 -8.17
N GLY A 972 -26.66 -40.64 -8.18
CA GLY A 972 -27.32 -41.38 -7.09
C GLY A 972 -28.86 -41.38 -7.14
N LEU A 973 -29.47 -40.91 -8.23
CA LEU A 973 -30.92 -40.82 -8.42
C LEU A 973 -31.44 -41.87 -9.41
N ASN A 974 -32.73 -42.20 -9.36
CA ASN A 974 -33.34 -43.18 -10.27
C ASN A 974 -33.71 -42.53 -11.62
N PRO A 975 -33.12 -42.95 -12.75
CA PRO A 975 -33.42 -42.37 -14.07
C PRO A 975 -34.89 -42.49 -14.49
N GLN A 976 -35.60 -43.55 -14.09
CA GLN A 976 -37.00 -43.77 -14.46
C GLN A 976 -37.98 -42.83 -13.76
N LYS A 977 -37.52 -42.13 -12.72
CA LYS A 977 -38.27 -41.19 -11.89
C LYS A 977 -37.75 -39.75 -12.03
N ALA A 978 -36.77 -39.53 -12.90
CA ALA A 978 -36.02 -38.30 -12.97
C ALA A 978 -36.75 -37.18 -13.71
N LYS A 979 -36.84 -35.99 -13.09
CA LYS A 979 -37.44 -34.79 -13.68
C LYS A 979 -36.44 -33.63 -13.68
N LEU A 980 -36.44 -32.83 -14.75
CA LEU A 980 -35.66 -31.60 -14.85
C LEU A 980 -36.58 -30.38 -14.75
N THR A 981 -36.28 -29.46 -13.84
CA THR A 981 -37.09 -28.25 -13.59
C THR A 981 -36.21 -27.03 -13.36
N ALA A 982 -36.21 -26.09 -14.30
CA ALA A 982 -35.67 -24.76 -14.10
C ALA A 982 -36.69 -23.90 -13.31
N PRO A 983 -36.33 -23.37 -12.12
CA PRO A 983 -37.15 -22.35 -11.47
C PRO A 983 -37.07 -21.03 -12.24
N GLU A 984 -38.06 -20.15 -12.05
CA GLU A 984 -37.89 -18.75 -12.42
C GLU A 984 -36.86 -18.08 -11.49
N ILE A 985 -35.95 -17.31 -12.07
CA ILE A 985 -35.00 -16.45 -11.37
C ILE A 985 -35.07 -15.09 -12.07
N PRO A 986 -35.62 -14.04 -11.43
CA PRO A 986 -35.76 -12.72 -12.05
C PRO A 986 -34.46 -12.24 -12.69
N ASP A 987 -34.58 -11.64 -13.87
CA ASP A 987 -33.50 -11.13 -14.73
C ASP A 987 -32.48 -12.18 -15.22
N MET A 988 -32.60 -13.45 -14.82
CA MET A 988 -31.67 -14.54 -15.17
C MET A 988 -32.31 -15.67 -16.00
N GLN A 989 -33.49 -16.19 -15.61
CA GLN A 989 -34.17 -17.27 -16.34
C GLN A 989 -35.67 -17.34 -16.03
N GLN A 990 -36.46 -17.81 -16.99
CA GLN A 990 -37.89 -18.13 -16.81
C GLN A 990 -38.04 -19.56 -16.29
N ALA A 991 -39.20 -19.89 -15.69
CA ALA A 991 -39.49 -21.27 -15.30
C ALA A 991 -39.65 -22.18 -16.53
N HIS A 992 -39.15 -23.43 -16.44
CA HIS A 992 -39.29 -24.43 -17.49
C HIS A 992 -39.18 -25.86 -16.93
N GLU A 993 -39.80 -26.84 -17.61
CA GLU A 993 -39.68 -28.26 -17.26
C GLU A 993 -39.27 -29.08 -18.50
N TRP A 994 -38.41 -30.07 -18.30
CA TRP A 994 -38.01 -31.02 -19.33
C TRP A 994 -38.11 -32.46 -18.82
N ASN A 995 -38.48 -33.38 -19.72
CA ASN A 995 -38.12 -34.80 -19.54
C ASN A 995 -36.61 -34.95 -19.82
N VAL A 996 -35.93 -35.89 -19.16
CA VAL A 996 -34.47 -36.06 -19.22
C VAL A 996 -33.90 -36.07 -20.64
N ASP A 997 -34.54 -36.79 -21.58
CA ASP A 997 -34.05 -36.96 -22.95
C ASP A 997 -34.32 -35.76 -23.89
N THR A 998 -34.99 -34.71 -23.39
CA THR A 998 -35.38 -33.53 -24.17
C THR A 998 -34.17 -32.63 -24.43
N PRO A 999 -33.92 -32.19 -25.68
CA PRO A 999 -32.88 -31.21 -25.94
C PRO A 999 -33.19 -29.86 -25.26
N ILE A 1000 -32.20 -29.30 -24.58
CA ILE A 1000 -32.27 -28.00 -23.88
C ILE A 1000 -31.64 -26.95 -24.80
N VAL A 1001 -32.38 -25.87 -25.08
CA VAL A 1001 -31.88 -24.71 -25.83
C VAL A 1001 -31.23 -23.73 -24.88
N THR A 1002 -29.98 -23.35 -25.14
CA THR A 1002 -29.17 -22.45 -24.31
C THR A 1002 -28.64 -21.29 -25.16
N ALA A 1003 -28.92 -20.06 -24.74
CA ALA A 1003 -28.51 -18.85 -25.45
C ALA A 1003 -26.98 -18.59 -25.38
N PRO A 1004 -26.41 -17.76 -26.29
CA PRO A 1004 -25.00 -17.35 -26.24
C PRO A 1004 -24.60 -16.79 -24.88
N ARG A 1005 -23.42 -17.18 -24.37
CA ARG A 1005 -22.83 -16.71 -23.10
C ARG A 1005 -23.77 -16.78 -21.88
N LYS A 1006 -24.78 -17.66 -21.92
CA LYS A 1006 -25.81 -17.84 -20.89
C LYS A 1006 -25.96 -19.31 -20.53
N GLY A 1007 -26.92 -19.62 -19.67
CA GLY A 1007 -27.05 -20.93 -19.08
C GLY A 1007 -28.42 -21.17 -18.45
N TRP A 1008 -28.51 -22.25 -17.69
CA TRP A 1008 -29.69 -22.63 -16.92
C TRP A 1008 -29.28 -23.20 -15.57
N ILE A 1009 -29.97 -22.80 -14.51
CA ILE A 1009 -29.97 -23.49 -13.22
C ILE A 1009 -31.20 -24.41 -13.20
N ILE A 1010 -30.98 -25.71 -13.02
CA ILE A 1010 -32.00 -26.76 -13.18
C ILE A 1010 -31.97 -27.69 -11.97
N TYR A 1011 -33.10 -27.87 -11.30
CA TYR A 1011 -33.26 -28.96 -10.35
C TYR A 1011 -33.41 -30.29 -11.08
N LEU A 1012 -32.62 -31.27 -10.68
CA LEU A 1012 -32.81 -32.68 -11.00
C LEU A 1012 -33.33 -33.39 -9.75
N THR A 1013 -34.57 -33.84 -9.81
CA THR A 1013 -35.27 -34.58 -8.75
C THR A 1013 -35.61 -36.00 -9.21
N SER A 1014 -35.99 -36.87 -8.27
CA SER A 1014 -36.42 -38.25 -8.54
C SER A 1014 -37.63 -38.57 -7.65
N GLU A 1015 -38.82 -38.68 -8.24
CA GLU A 1015 -40.10 -38.81 -7.53
C GLU A 1015 -40.73 -40.20 -7.66
#